data_AF-A0A2N5SBI5-F1
#
_entry.id   AF-A0A2N5SBI5-F1
#
_cell.length_a   1.000
_cell.length_b   1.000
_cell.length_c   1.000
_cell.angle_alpha   90.00
_cell.angle_beta   90.00
_cell.angle_gamma   90.00
#
_symmetry.space_group_name_H-M   'P 1'
#
loop_
_entity.id
_entity.type
_entity.pdbx_description
1 polymer ?
#
loop_
_entity_poly.entity_id
_entity_poly.type
_entity_poly.pdbx_seq_one_letter_code
_entity_poly.pdbx_strand_id
1 'polypeptide(L)'
;MRIGEKIGQNSSLTQHSYIQGVSGVLSFANTYLNKSRDSLQVIQVGITPSSAGSAGDLQPECQDSPPFFRQPPHNTQHANRKSNQAISDQIAPARTAMVSSHPQAGSSNPVEMQLDQSTIDESLYSRQLYVLGHDAMQKMANSDVLIVGMKGLGVEIAKNICLAGVKSVTIHDPAPTCKADLGTQFFLRDSDIGKPRDQSTQPRLAELNSYVPVRTLGAELTKDILKSFQVVVFTNTPLSKQLEFNDFTHQNGVKFISTDVRGLFGSVFCDFGADFIVLDATGEQPVSGMVVSIENSSEGLVTTLDESRHGLEDGDYVTFTEVEGMDALVQGEPRKVIVKGPYTFTIGDTTSLGNYKKGGWFHQVKQPQVLQYKSLRDSLPQPEFLITDFAKFDRPAVLHTGFQALSQFQETHGRLPKPRNVGDAELFLKIAQEIHKADDELPKEVLTELAYQAVGELAPITAVIGGYVAQEVLKACSGKFHPTFQYLYFDALEALPTELPTEADVQPIGSRYDGQIAVFGNQFHQKISNYRQFLVGAGAIGCEMLKNWAMMGLSAGPEGKISVTDMDSIEKSNLNRQFLFRPRDLGSFKSEAAPRAVTEMNPDLQGKIQSFQEAVGDRTEHIFGDDFFDHLDCVTNALDNVLARQYMDRRCVYYEKPLLESGTLGTKANVQVVLPHLTESYSSSQDPPEKEAPMCTVKSFPNIIEHTIQWAKERFSEFFAKPAETINQYLTIPNYIETLRQGGNPIEQINQIKEFLVDSRPTNFADCVRWARLKFELEFNNEIRQLLHSLPRDLITKEGVPFWSGPKRAPEPINFNLDDPQHVTFIIAAANLLAFNYGIKGDRDPSAVNKMVSTIKVPEFSPRAGLQIQVKDDEPVNNQASGGEDQQEIMAKLPKPEELSGLKLYPCEFEKDDDTNFHMDFITAASNLRAINYSIAPVDKHRTKLIAGRIIPAIATTTALATGLVCIELYKIIGKKDKLESYKNGFVNLALPFFGFSEPIAAAKNKYYDTEWTLWDRFNIDYDITLQELIDFFRKDKKLEVTMLSSGVSMLYSSFMAKKKVEERLKMKMSELVEVVSKKPIPPHVKAMIFEVMVNKTEAEGNGNEDEDDEDQDVEVPYLKIRIRP
;
A
#
# COMPACT_ATOMS: atom_id res chain seq x y z
N MET A 1 -11.74 -35.72 7.41
CA MET A 1 -11.51 -36.77 6.39
C MET A 1 -12.56 -36.84 5.26
N ARG A 2 -13.87 -36.69 5.46
CA ARG A 2 -14.89 -36.80 4.37
C ARG A 2 -15.33 -35.49 3.69
N ILE A 3 -14.45 -34.48 3.62
CA ILE A 3 -14.73 -33.19 2.94
C ILE A 3 -13.80 -32.96 1.75
N GLY A 4 -12.55 -33.45 1.78
CA GLY A 4 -11.59 -33.28 0.67
C GLY A 4 -11.95 -34.05 -0.62
N GLU A 5 -12.63 -35.20 -0.51
CA GLU A 5 -12.92 -36.08 -1.65
C GLU A 5 -13.84 -35.47 -2.71
N LYS A 6 -14.59 -34.40 -2.40
CA LYS A 6 -15.48 -33.72 -3.36
C LYS A 6 -14.85 -32.55 -4.12
N ILE A 7 -13.59 -32.21 -3.85
CA ILE A 7 -12.86 -31.16 -4.58
C ILE A 7 -12.06 -31.77 -5.75
N GLY A 8 -11.67 -33.05 -5.65
CA GLY A 8 -10.81 -33.74 -6.64
C GLY A 8 -11.46 -34.23 -7.93
N GLN A 9 -12.69 -33.84 -8.28
CA GLN A 9 -13.40 -34.32 -9.48
C GLN A 9 -14.12 -33.21 -10.25
N ASN A 10 -13.36 -32.24 -10.78
CA ASN A 10 -13.74 -31.43 -11.94
C ASN A 10 -12.48 -30.79 -12.57
N SER A 11 -11.72 -31.58 -13.33
CA SER A 11 -10.45 -31.20 -13.94
C SER A 11 -10.61 -30.31 -15.18
N SER A 12 -11.11 -29.09 -14.99
CA SER A 12 -11.22 -28.07 -16.06
C SER A 12 -11.30 -26.60 -15.58
N LEU A 13 -11.23 -26.32 -14.27
CA LEU A 13 -11.47 -24.99 -13.69
C LEU A 13 -10.39 -24.52 -12.70
N THR A 14 -9.12 -24.74 -13.02
CA THR A 14 -7.97 -24.36 -12.16
C THR A 14 -6.91 -23.55 -12.92
N GLN A 15 -7.28 -22.32 -13.31
CA GLN A 15 -6.39 -21.24 -13.74
C GLN A 15 -7.05 -19.90 -13.36
N HIS A 16 -7.10 -19.54 -12.08
CA HIS A 16 -7.79 -18.33 -11.60
C HIS A 16 -6.87 -17.45 -10.75
N SER A 17 -6.93 -16.14 -11.01
CA SER A 17 -5.89 -15.14 -10.72
C SER A 17 -5.62 -14.85 -9.23
N TYR A 18 -4.46 -14.23 -8.94
CA TYR A 18 -3.98 -13.92 -7.59
C TYR A 18 -4.98 -13.07 -6.77
N ILE A 19 -5.53 -11.99 -7.37
CA ILE A 19 -6.60 -11.18 -6.77
C ILE A 19 -7.95 -11.92 -6.73
N GLN A 20 -8.22 -12.91 -7.61
CA GLN A 20 -9.38 -13.79 -7.45
C GLN A 20 -9.20 -14.82 -6.32
N GLY A 21 -7.97 -15.23 -5.99
CA GLY A 21 -7.66 -15.94 -4.76
C GLY A 21 -8.10 -15.10 -3.55
N VAL A 22 -7.66 -13.84 -3.49
CA VAL A 22 -8.11 -12.88 -2.47
C VAL A 22 -9.63 -12.68 -2.51
N SER A 23 -10.27 -12.55 -3.67
CA SER A 23 -11.72 -12.35 -3.79
C SER A 23 -12.54 -13.59 -3.40
N GLY A 24 -12.08 -14.80 -3.70
CA GLY A 24 -12.73 -16.05 -3.33
C GLY A 24 -12.56 -16.36 -1.85
N VAL A 25 -11.38 -16.06 -1.30
CA VAL A 25 -11.10 -16.15 0.14
C VAL A 25 -11.84 -15.08 0.93
N LEU A 26 -11.97 -13.84 0.41
CA LEU A 26 -12.83 -12.81 1.00
C LEU A 26 -14.33 -13.17 0.88
N SER A 27 -14.77 -13.77 -0.22
CA SER A 27 -16.14 -14.29 -0.35
C SER A 27 -16.41 -15.44 0.62
N PHE A 28 -15.43 -16.32 0.86
CA PHE A 28 -15.49 -17.34 1.92
C PHE A 28 -15.51 -16.70 3.31
N ALA A 29 -14.69 -15.67 3.57
CA ALA A 29 -14.68 -14.94 4.83
C ALA A 29 -16.01 -14.19 5.09
N ASN A 30 -16.56 -13.50 4.09
CA ASN A 30 -17.89 -12.89 4.16
C ASN A 30 -18.97 -13.95 4.35
N THR A 31 -18.87 -15.12 3.70
CA THR A 31 -19.78 -16.25 3.93
C THR A 31 -19.66 -16.82 5.35
N TYR A 32 -18.46 -16.84 5.93
CA TYR A 32 -18.21 -17.29 7.31
C TYR A 32 -18.76 -16.29 8.33
N LEU A 33 -18.49 -14.99 8.13
CA LEU A 33 -19.01 -13.89 8.96
C LEU A 33 -20.53 -13.73 8.82
N ASN A 34 -21.11 -13.97 7.64
CA ASN A 34 -22.57 -13.98 7.47
C ASN A 34 -23.20 -15.22 8.14
N LYS A 35 -22.51 -16.37 8.18
CA LYS A 35 -22.95 -17.54 8.96
C LYS A 35 -22.82 -17.34 10.48
N SER A 36 -21.86 -16.56 10.98
CA SER A 36 -21.84 -16.19 12.40
C SER A 36 -22.91 -15.13 12.72
N ARG A 37 -23.19 -14.20 11.79
CA ARG A 37 -24.34 -13.27 11.88
C ARG A 37 -25.69 -13.99 11.98
N ASP A 38 -25.91 -15.10 11.27
CA ASP A 38 -27.14 -15.90 11.40
C ASP A 38 -27.30 -16.53 12.81
N SER A 39 -26.20 -16.65 13.58
CA SER A 39 -26.22 -17.04 15.00
C SER A 39 -26.21 -15.87 15.99
N LEU A 40 -26.13 -14.62 15.53
CA LEU A 40 -26.21 -13.41 16.35
C LEU A 40 -27.63 -12.82 16.29
N GLN A 41 -28.21 -12.47 17.46
CA GLN A 41 -29.54 -11.85 17.51
C GLN A 41 -29.48 -10.37 17.11
N VAL A 42 -29.53 -10.10 15.79
CA VAL A 42 -29.60 -8.73 15.25
C VAL A 42 -30.98 -8.12 15.52
N ILE A 43 -31.11 -7.40 16.64
CA ILE A 43 -32.30 -6.61 16.97
C ILE A 43 -32.24 -5.26 16.24
N GLN A 44 -33.00 -5.13 15.14
CA GLN A 44 -33.19 -3.83 14.49
C GLN A 44 -34.11 -2.93 15.34
N VAL A 45 -33.54 -1.88 15.92
CA VAL A 45 -34.30 -0.89 16.72
C VAL A 45 -34.94 0.14 15.79
N GLY A 46 -36.24 -0.05 15.49
CA GLY A 46 -37.03 0.93 14.75
C GLY A 46 -37.38 2.16 15.61
N ILE A 47 -36.72 3.29 15.36
CA ILE A 47 -37.00 4.55 16.05
C ILE A 47 -38.20 5.25 15.38
N THR A 48 -39.34 5.28 16.05
CA THR A 48 -40.50 6.11 15.65
C THR A 48 -40.56 7.40 16.47
N PRO A 49 -40.68 8.58 15.84
CA PRO A 49 -40.83 9.84 16.57
C PRO A 49 -42.29 10.01 17.04
N SER A 50 -42.51 9.94 18.35
CA SER A 50 -43.79 10.31 18.97
C SER A 50 -43.85 11.81 19.27
N SER A 51 -45.04 12.41 19.16
CA SER A 51 -45.21 13.87 19.12
C SER A 51 -45.79 14.47 20.41
N ALA A 52 -45.27 15.65 20.74
CA ALA A 52 -45.86 16.73 21.55
C ALA A 52 -46.84 16.37 22.71
N GLY A 53 -46.33 16.46 23.94
CA GLY A 53 -47.11 16.70 25.17
C GLY A 53 -46.48 17.85 25.97
N SER A 54 -47.27 18.68 26.66
CA SER A 54 -46.83 19.98 27.17
C SER A 54 -47.20 20.26 28.64
N ALA A 55 -46.36 21.06 29.31
CA ALA A 55 -46.44 21.52 30.71
C ALA A 55 -46.31 20.44 31.81
N GLY A 56 -45.75 20.72 32.99
CA GLY A 56 -45.09 21.96 33.44
C GLY A 56 -44.68 21.91 34.93
N ASP A 57 -44.09 23.02 35.40
CA ASP A 57 -43.91 23.46 36.80
C ASP A 57 -42.86 22.83 37.77
N LEU A 58 -42.22 23.76 38.50
CA LEU A 58 -41.63 23.70 39.86
C LEU A 58 -40.25 23.02 40.14
N GLN A 59 -39.22 23.86 40.14
CA GLN A 59 -38.15 23.94 41.17
C GLN A 59 -38.73 24.55 42.50
N PRO A 60 -37.99 24.78 43.63
CA PRO A 60 -36.53 24.67 43.87
C PRO A 60 -36.05 24.08 45.24
N GLU A 61 -34.72 23.87 45.37
CA GLU A 61 -33.88 24.12 46.58
C GLU A 61 -34.12 23.32 47.90
N CYS A 62 -33.22 23.28 48.92
CA CYS A 62 -31.88 23.86 49.12
C CYS A 62 -31.00 23.05 50.13
N GLN A 63 -29.70 23.42 50.22
CA GLN A 63 -28.78 23.29 51.38
C GLN A 63 -28.33 21.86 51.81
N ASP A 64 -27.15 21.66 52.43
CA ASP A 64 -26.35 22.59 53.27
C ASP A 64 -24.81 22.63 53.00
N SER A 65 -24.06 23.46 53.74
CA SER A 65 -22.62 23.82 53.57
C SER A 65 -21.90 23.95 54.95
N PRO A 66 -20.73 24.62 55.18
CA PRO A 66 -19.62 25.14 54.35
C PRO A 66 -18.29 24.36 54.68
N PRO A 67 -17.13 24.84 55.23
CA PRO A 67 -16.35 26.11 55.26
C PRO A 67 -15.06 26.09 54.37
N PHE A 68 -14.57 27.16 53.71
CA PHE A 68 -13.91 28.44 54.12
C PHE A 68 -12.40 28.35 54.50
N PHE A 69 -11.51 29.36 54.27
CA PHE A 69 -11.66 30.79 53.86
C PHE A 69 -10.60 31.27 52.81
N ARG A 70 -10.50 32.59 52.54
CA ARG A 70 -10.03 33.25 51.28
C ARG A 70 -8.74 34.11 51.39
N GLN A 71 -8.10 34.35 50.23
CA GLN A 71 -7.54 35.61 49.60
C GLN A 71 -7.65 36.99 50.33
N PRO A 72 -7.09 38.15 49.82
CA PRO A 72 -5.88 38.52 49.01
C PRO A 72 -5.07 39.66 49.76
N PRO A 73 -4.53 40.82 49.23
CA PRO A 73 -4.12 41.32 47.88
C PRO A 73 -2.73 42.07 47.84
N HIS A 74 -2.53 42.96 46.84
CA HIS A 74 -1.39 43.90 46.57
C HIS A 74 -1.09 44.96 47.67
N ASN A 75 0.15 45.51 47.75
CA ASN A 75 0.56 46.78 47.06
C ASN A 75 2.06 47.21 47.17
N THR A 76 2.39 48.33 46.52
CA THR A 76 3.69 48.95 46.18
C THR A 76 4.61 49.55 47.28
N GLN A 77 5.88 49.81 46.87
CA GLN A 77 6.76 50.99 47.14
C GLN A 77 8.10 50.87 47.92
N HIS A 78 9.19 51.07 47.16
CA HIS A 78 10.45 51.80 47.45
C HIS A 78 11.21 51.78 48.80
N ALA A 79 12.34 51.04 48.78
CA ALA A 79 13.72 51.59 48.70
C ALA A 79 14.60 51.81 49.95
N ASN A 80 15.92 51.64 49.71
CA ASN A 80 17.10 52.11 50.47
C ASN A 80 17.44 51.36 51.79
N ARG A 81 18.71 51.19 52.19
CA ARG A 81 19.99 51.82 51.75
C ARG A 81 21.25 50.99 52.17
N LYS A 82 22.32 51.04 51.35
CA LYS A 82 23.78 50.92 51.72
C LYS A 82 24.35 49.59 52.28
N SER A 83 25.66 49.30 52.17
CA SER A 83 26.73 49.73 51.23
C SER A 83 28.05 48.94 51.40
N ASN A 84 29.01 49.20 50.49
CA ASN A 84 30.45 48.85 50.45
C ASN A 84 30.75 47.68 49.48
N GLN A 85 31.51 47.83 48.39
CA GLN A 85 32.91 48.31 48.17
C GLN A 85 33.98 47.25 48.56
N ALA A 86 35.08 47.04 47.83
CA ALA A 86 35.71 47.91 46.81
C ALA A 86 36.62 47.18 45.77
N ILE A 87 36.95 47.88 44.66
CA ILE A 87 38.27 48.00 43.95
C ILE A 87 38.97 46.72 43.40
N SER A 88 39.67 46.67 42.24
CA SER A 88 39.65 47.26 40.87
C SER A 88 41.07 47.27 40.23
N ASP A 89 41.19 47.64 38.93
CA ASP A 89 42.42 47.95 38.14
C ASP A 89 43.27 46.75 37.62
N GLN A 90 44.07 46.76 36.51
CA GLN A 90 44.40 47.77 35.45
C GLN A 90 45.05 47.16 34.14
N ILE A 91 45.11 47.96 33.05
CA ILE A 91 46.07 47.99 31.89
C ILE A 91 46.20 46.84 30.83
N ALA A 92 45.59 47.06 29.64
CA ALA A 92 46.12 47.25 28.24
C ALA A 92 47.29 46.41 27.60
N PRO A 93 47.62 46.48 26.26
CA PRO A 93 46.91 46.93 25.02
C PRO A 93 47.12 46.08 23.70
N ALA A 94 46.63 46.60 22.52
CA ALA A 94 46.96 46.30 21.08
C ALA A 94 46.25 45.09 20.38
N ARG A 95 45.61 45.14 19.17
CA ARG A 95 45.82 45.73 17.80
C ARG A 95 46.55 44.77 16.81
N THR A 96 46.17 44.51 15.55
CA THR A 96 45.19 45.13 14.59
C THR A 96 44.71 44.15 13.48
N ALA A 97 43.57 44.43 12.81
CA ALA A 97 43.13 43.99 11.46
C ALA A 97 42.79 42.49 11.26
N MET A 98 41.81 42.04 10.46
CA MET A 98 40.78 42.63 9.56
C MET A 98 39.73 41.52 9.22
N VAL A 99 38.56 41.67 8.57
CA VAL A 99 37.86 42.79 7.87
C VAL A 99 36.31 42.67 8.05
N SER A 100 35.50 43.17 7.11
CA SER A 100 34.01 43.22 7.02
C SER A 100 33.36 42.01 6.30
N SER A 101 32.06 41.70 6.39
CA SER A 101 30.92 42.21 7.19
C SER A 101 29.66 41.32 7.03
N HIS A 102 28.82 41.23 8.08
CA HIS A 102 27.40 40.84 7.96
C HIS A 102 26.47 42.06 8.21
N PRO A 103 25.29 42.14 7.56
CA PRO A 103 24.23 43.08 7.93
C PRO A 103 23.61 42.77 9.31
N GLN A 104 22.84 43.73 9.83
CA GLN A 104 22.32 43.71 11.20
C GLN A 104 21.14 42.74 11.40
N ALA A 105 21.04 42.19 12.61
CA ALA A 105 19.88 41.40 13.02
C ALA A 105 18.65 42.28 13.26
N GLY A 106 17.56 42.00 12.54
CA GLY A 106 16.22 42.45 12.91
C GLY A 106 15.62 41.50 13.94
N SER A 107 14.86 42.02 14.91
CA SER A 107 14.25 41.23 15.98
C SER A 107 13.02 40.45 15.48
N SER A 108 13.22 39.18 15.12
CA SER A 108 12.12 38.23 14.92
C SER A 108 11.61 37.73 16.27
N ASN A 109 10.42 38.17 16.69
CA ASN A 109 9.65 37.44 17.69
C ASN A 109 9.35 36.03 17.15
N PRO A 110 9.36 34.98 17.97
CA PRO A 110 8.88 33.67 17.53
C PRO A 110 7.39 33.78 17.23
N VAL A 111 7.00 33.48 15.99
CA VAL A 111 5.59 33.30 15.62
C VAL A 111 5.19 31.92 16.11
N GLU A 112 4.50 31.86 17.26
CA GLU A 112 3.79 30.66 17.66
C GLU A 112 2.69 30.38 16.64
N MET A 113 2.91 29.37 15.79
CA MET A 113 1.84 28.81 14.97
C MET A 113 0.84 28.12 15.90
N GLN A 114 -0.22 28.84 16.27
CA GLN A 114 -1.45 28.23 16.73
C GLN A 114 -2.08 27.46 15.56
N LEU A 115 -1.65 26.20 15.40
CA LEU A 115 -2.30 25.23 14.52
C LEU A 115 -3.70 24.97 15.06
N ASP A 116 -4.71 25.23 14.24
CA ASP A 116 -6.11 24.93 14.57
C ASP A 116 -6.28 23.40 14.68
N GLN A 117 -6.60 22.94 15.89
CA GLN A 117 -6.74 21.52 16.22
C GLN A 117 -7.99 20.87 15.58
N SER A 118 -8.84 21.64 14.90
CA SER A 118 -10.05 21.12 14.22
C SER A 118 -9.80 20.56 12.82
N THR A 119 -8.69 20.91 12.15
CA THR A 119 -8.39 20.48 10.77
C THR A 119 -7.29 19.43 10.67
N ILE A 120 -7.54 18.37 9.89
CA ILE A 120 -6.56 17.29 9.65
C ILE A 120 -5.49 17.76 8.66
N ASP A 121 -4.22 17.54 8.99
CA ASP A 121 -3.09 17.81 8.09
C ASP A 121 -3.02 16.77 6.95
N GLU A 122 -3.75 17.00 5.87
CA GLU A 122 -3.77 16.11 4.69
C GLU A 122 -2.37 15.88 4.10
N SER A 123 -1.45 16.84 4.22
CA SER A 123 -0.08 16.70 3.69
C SER A 123 0.80 15.74 4.51
N LEU A 124 0.43 15.45 5.76
CA LEU A 124 1.00 14.36 6.57
C LEU A 124 0.20 13.06 6.39
N TYR A 125 -1.13 13.13 6.51
CA TYR A 125 -2.00 11.95 6.64
C TYR A 125 -2.58 11.43 5.32
N SER A 126 -2.30 12.05 4.16
CA SER A 126 -2.85 11.74 2.83
C SER A 126 -3.10 10.25 2.57
N ARG A 127 -2.10 9.38 2.75
CA ARG A 127 -2.22 7.95 2.39
C ARG A 127 -3.09 7.17 3.37
N GLN A 128 -3.21 7.65 4.61
CA GLN A 128 -4.06 7.08 5.66
C GLN A 128 -5.50 7.60 5.58
N LEU A 129 -5.72 8.85 5.14
CA LEU A 129 -7.06 9.40 4.91
C LEU A 129 -7.85 8.56 3.90
N TYR A 130 -7.19 8.05 2.85
CA TYR A 130 -7.81 7.12 1.89
C TYR A 130 -8.09 5.71 2.45
N VAL A 131 -7.65 5.39 3.68
CA VAL A 131 -7.95 4.13 4.39
C VAL A 131 -9.07 4.32 5.41
N LEU A 132 -9.02 5.41 6.18
CA LEU A 132 -9.90 5.64 7.32
C LEU A 132 -11.10 6.54 6.99
N GLY A 133 -10.90 7.56 6.16
CA GLY A 133 -11.79 8.70 5.97
C GLY A 133 -11.66 9.75 7.07
N HIS A 134 -12.02 11.00 6.75
CA HIS A 134 -11.92 12.15 7.66
C HIS A 134 -12.66 11.93 8.98
N ASP A 135 -13.91 11.44 8.95
CA ASP A 135 -14.75 11.21 10.14
C ASP A 135 -14.09 10.27 11.16
N ALA A 136 -13.47 9.19 10.69
CA ALA A 136 -12.78 8.24 11.55
C ALA A 136 -11.55 8.87 12.21
N MET A 137 -10.81 9.68 11.45
CA MET A 137 -9.65 10.42 11.96
C MET A 137 -10.03 11.56 12.91
N GLN A 138 -11.15 12.25 12.70
CA GLN A 138 -11.67 13.24 13.65
C GLN A 138 -12.01 12.62 15.01
N LYS A 139 -12.59 11.41 15.03
CA LYS A 139 -12.84 10.68 16.27
C LYS A 139 -11.54 10.22 16.96
N MET A 140 -10.57 9.72 16.19
CA MET A 140 -9.24 9.35 16.70
C MET A 140 -8.54 10.57 17.35
N ALA A 141 -8.55 11.72 16.68
CA ALA A 141 -8.01 12.98 17.20
C ALA A 141 -8.72 13.50 18.47
N ASN A 142 -9.85 12.90 18.86
CA ASN A 142 -10.57 13.17 20.12
C ASN A 142 -10.43 12.04 21.17
N SER A 143 -9.73 10.95 20.86
CA SER A 143 -9.57 9.76 21.72
C SER A 143 -8.20 9.73 22.42
N ASP A 144 -8.19 9.76 23.75
CA ASP A 144 -7.02 9.52 24.59
C ASP A 144 -6.82 8.01 24.83
N VAL A 145 -5.59 7.52 24.67
CA VAL A 145 -5.24 6.09 24.77
C VAL A 145 -4.21 5.84 25.87
N LEU A 146 -4.41 4.78 26.67
CA LEU A 146 -3.42 4.27 27.63
C LEU A 146 -2.83 2.94 27.16
N ILE A 147 -1.51 2.77 27.30
CA ILE A 147 -0.81 1.50 27.04
C ILE A 147 -0.01 1.10 28.29
N VAL A 148 -0.26 -0.12 28.78
CA VAL A 148 0.38 -0.71 29.96
C VAL A 148 1.40 -1.78 29.51
N GLY A 149 2.65 -1.60 29.94
CA GLY A 149 3.81 -2.37 29.50
C GLY A 149 4.43 -1.82 28.20
N MET A 150 5.74 -1.59 28.22
CA MET A 150 6.52 -0.95 27.15
C MET A 150 7.74 -1.78 26.73
N LYS A 151 7.56 -3.11 26.71
CA LYS A 151 8.41 -4.06 25.97
C LYS A 151 8.14 -3.96 24.46
N GLY A 152 8.74 -4.84 23.64
CA GLY A 152 8.59 -4.83 22.17
C GLY A 152 7.15 -4.68 21.67
N LEU A 153 6.23 -5.50 22.19
CA LEU A 153 4.81 -5.43 21.82
C LEU A 153 4.18 -4.07 22.14
N GLY A 154 4.39 -3.54 23.35
CA GLY A 154 3.85 -2.26 23.78
C GLY A 154 4.39 -1.07 22.98
N VAL A 155 5.68 -1.07 22.64
CA VAL A 155 6.27 0.00 21.81
C VAL A 155 5.84 -0.10 20.34
N GLU A 156 5.64 -1.29 19.80
CA GLU A 156 5.09 -1.49 18.44
C GLU A 156 3.66 -0.93 18.34
N ILE A 157 2.81 -1.25 19.32
CA ILE A 157 1.44 -0.74 19.45
C ILE A 157 1.47 0.79 19.56
N ALA A 158 2.27 1.33 20.49
CA ALA A 158 2.41 2.77 20.70
C ALA A 158 2.91 3.51 19.45
N LYS A 159 3.91 2.96 18.74
CA LYS A 159 4.47 3.49 17.49
C LYS A 159 3.37 3.66 16.43
N ASN A 160 2.61 2.59 16.18
CA ASN A 160 1.53 2.62 15.18
C ASN A 160 0.41 3.61 15.55
N ILE A 161 0.04 3.71 16.84
CA ILE A 161 -1.01 4.63 17.31
C ILE A 161 -0.56 6.10 17.27
N CYS A 162 0.69 6.40 17.63
CA CYS A 162 1.26 7.75 17.53
C CYS A 162 1.30 8.23 16.07
N LEU A 163 1.73 7.36 15.16
CA LEU A 163 1.73 7.64 13.71
C LEU A 163 0.32 7.86 13.14
N ALA A 164 -0.68 7.16 13.69
CA ALA A 164 -2.06 7.22 13.23
C ALA A 164 -2.79 8.53 13.59
N GLY A 165 -2.35 9.26 14.63
CA GLY A 165 -2.94 10.54 15.01
C GLY A 165 -4.15 10.41 15.94
N VAL A 166 -3.93 9.90 17.15
CA VAL A 166 -4.90 9.97 18.27
C VAL A 166 -4.70 11.24 19.12
N LYS A 167 -5.68 11.61 19.95
CA LYS A 167 -5.63 12.83 20.77
C LYS A 167 -4.41 12.90 21.71
N SER A 168 -4.10 11.80 22.39
CA SER A 168 -2.88 11.63 23.16
C SER A 168 -2.59 10.15 23.43
N VAL A 169 -1.33 9.83 23.70
CA VAL A 169 -0.90 8.47 24.12
C VAL A 169 -0.23 8.57 25.48
N THR A 170 -0.79 7.90 26.47
CA THR A 170 -0.16 7.72 27.79
C THR A 170 0.41 6.31 27.89
N ILE A 171 1.63 6.19 28.40
CA ILE A 171 2.32 4.90 28.60
C ILE A 171 2.64 4.68 30.08
N HIS A 172 2.57 3.42 30.53
CA HIS A 172 2.89 3.03 31.90
C HIS A 172 3.70 1.72 31.92
N ASP A 173 4.98 1.83 32.27
CA ASP A 173 5.87 0.70 32.54
C ASP A 173 7.06 1.18 33.39
N PRO A 174 6.85 1.30 34.72
CA PRO A 174 7.86 1.82 35.64
C PRO A 174 9.00 0.83 35.90
N ALA A 175 8.95 -0.39 35.35
CA ALA A 175 9.97 -1.40 35.54
C ALA A 175 11.27 -1.03 34.79
N PRO A 176 12.45 -1.42 35.32
CA PRO A 176 13.73 -1.06 34.73
C PRO A 176 13.97 -1.80 33.41
N THR A 177 14.52 -1.08 32.43
CA THR A 177 15.06 -1.63 31.19
C THR A 177 16.16 -2.63 31.48
N CYS A 178 16.05 -3.86 30.93
CA CYS A 178 17.14 -4.83 30.92
C CYS A 178 17.73 -4.99 29.51
N LYS A 179 18.94 -5.57 29.40
CA LYS A 179 19.63 -5.73 28.10
C LYS A 179 18.80 -6.53 27.08
N ALA A 180 18.07 -7.56 27.52
CA ALA A 180 17.23 -8.39 26.66
C ALA A 180 15.99 -7.65 26.12
N ASP A 181 15.52 -6.57 26.76
CA ASP A 181 14.39 -5.77 26.25
C ASP A 181 14.75 -5.12 24.90
N LEU A 182 16.04 -4.81 24.67
CA LEU A 182 16.53 -4.27 23.40
C LEU A 182 16.43 -5.28 22.23
N GLY A 183 16.11 -6.55 22.47
CA GLY A 183 15.87 -7.56 21.42
C GLY A 183 14.57 -7.36 20.63
N THR A 184 13.65 -6.55 21.15
CA THR A 184 12.37 -6.21 20.50
C THR A 184 12.02 -4.72 20.63
N GLN A 185 12.50 -4.04 21.66
CA GLN A 185 12.17 -2.65 21.97
C GLN A 185 13.13 -1.67 21.27
N PHE A 186 12.78 -1.32 20.03
CA PHE A 186 13.61 -0.51 19.12
C PHE A 186 13.81 0.96 19.54
N PHE A 187 13.17 1.44 20.61
CA PHE A 187 13.43 2.76 21.19
C PHE A 187 14.25 2.74 22.48
N LEU A 188 14.62 1.58 23.02
CA LEU A 188 15.62 1.52 24.10
C LEU A 188 17.05 1.56 23.51
N ARG A 189 18.01 2.01 24.33
CA ARG A 189 19.44 2.03 24.03
C ARG A 189 20.20 1.48 25.23
N ASP A 190 21.46 1.10 25.06
CA ASP A 190 22.29 0.63 26.18
C ASP A 190 22.49 1.69 27.27
N SER A 191 22.37 2.98 26.92
CA SER A 191 22.34 4.11 27.86
C SER A 191 21.15 4.12 28.82
N ASP A 192 20.12 3.29 28.55
CA ASP A 192 18.83 3.33 29.22
C ASP A 192 18.58 2.12 30.14
N ILE A 193 19.51 1.15 30.15
CA ILE A 193 19.50 0.00 31.06
C ILE A 193 19.46 0.49 32.53
N GLY A 194 18.56 -0.10 33.32
CA GLY A 194 18.30 0.29 34.71
C GLY A 194 17.33 1.46 34.90
N LYS A 195 17.02 2.25 33.86
CA LYS A 195 15.97 3.29 33.91
C LYS A 195 14.59 2.70 33.66
N PRO A 196 13.48 3.30 34.16
CA PRO A 196 12.12 2.92 33.80
C PRO A 196 11.91 2.88 32.28
N ARG A 197 11.25 1.84 31.76
CA ARG A 197 11.03 1.68 30.32
C ARG A 197 10.13 2.78 29.75
N ASP A 198 9.09 3.19 30.46
CA ASP A 198 8.21 4.27 30.00
C ASP A 198 8.94 5.62 29.85
N GLN A 199 9.67 6.06 30.87
CA GLN A 199 10.49 7.28 30.85
C GLN A 199 11.56 7.25 29.76
N SER A 200 12.15 6.09 29.50
CA SER A 200 13.18 5.92 28.46
C SER A 200 12.61 5.92 27.04
N THR A 201 11.33 5.56 26.88
CA THR A 201 10.66 5.42 25.58
C THR A 201 9.89 6.67 25.17
N GLN A 202 9.30 7.40 26.13
CA GLN A 202 8.46 8.58 25.90
C GLN A 202 9.08 9.61 24.93
N PRO A 203 10.38 10.00 25.02
CA PRO A 203 10.93 11.01 24.13
C PRO A 203 10.95 10.57 22.67
N ARG A 204 11.30 9.31 22.40
CA ARG A 204 11.45 8.76 21.04
C ARG A 204 10.10 8.42 20.39
N LEU A 205 9.08 8.11 21.19
CA LEU A 205 7.68 8.06 20.73
C LEU A 205 7.15 9.46 20.38
N ALA A 206 7.43 10.48 21.20
CA ALA A 206 6.98 11.85 20.96
C ALA A 206 7.56 12.47 19.67
N GLU A 207 8.74 12.03 19.22
CA GLU A 207 9.29 12.45 17.92
C GLU A 207 8.52 11.94 16.69
N LEU A 208 7.68 10.89 16.82
CA LEU A 208 7.00 10.28 15.68
C LEU A 208 5.94 11.19 15.05
N ASN A 209 5.24 11.97 15.88
CA ASN A 209 4.12 12.79 15.44
C ASN A 209 3.90 13.97 16.38
N SER A 210 4.20 15.19 15.92
CA SER A 210 4.04 16.43 16.71
C SER A 210 2.59 16.75 17.07
N TYR A 211 1.61 16.12 16.40
CA TYR A 211 0.19 16.27 16.73
C TYR A 211 -0.27 15.37 17.88
N VAL A 212 0.55 14.40 18.33
CA VAL A 212 0.17 13.42 19.39
C VAL A 212 1.05 13.59 20.62
N PRO A 213 0.56 14.25 21.70
CA PRO A 213 1.28 14.33 22.96
C PRO A 213 1.46 12.94 23.59
N VAL A 214 2.70 12.49 23.70
CA VAL A 214 3.06 11.24 24.39
C VAL A 214 3.47 11.54 25.83
N ARG A 215 2.89 10.84 26.81
CA ARG A 215 3.09 11.07 28.25
C ARG A 215 3.41 9.76 28.97
N THR A 216 4.19 9.82 30.06
CA THR A 216 4.20 8.73 31.04
C THR A 216 3.05 8.95 32.04
N LEU A 217 2.50 7.87 32.60
CA LEU A 217 1.40 7.97 33.58
C LEU A 217 1.83 8.67 34.88
N GLY A 218 3.10 8.51 35.29
CA GLY A 218 3.70 9.18 36.44
C GLY A 218 3.17 8.77 37.84
N ALA A 219 2.06 8.03 37.90
CA ALA A 219 1.39 7.57 39.10
C ALA A 219 1.15 6.04 39.07
N GLU A 220 0.62 5.50 40.16
CA GLU A 220 0.20 4.10 40.26
C GLU A 220 -1.04 3.82 39.38
N LEU A 221 -1.04 2.66 38.71
CA LEU A 221 -2.15 2.22 37.87
C LEU A 221 -3.36 1.80 38.74
N THR A 222 -4.29 2.71 38.92
CA THR A 222 -5.54 2.52 39.67
C THR A 222 -6.74 2.42 38.73
N LYS A 223 -7.88 1.87 39.21
CA LYS A 223 -9.09 1.73 38.37
C LYS A 223 -9.62 3.09 37.91
N ASP A 224 -9.77 4.05 38.81
CA ASP A 224 -10.37 5.34 38.47
C ASP A 224 -9.57 6.17 37.47
N ILE A 225 -8.26 5.94 37.32
CA ILE A 225 -7.47 6.62 36.27
C ILE A 225 -7.89 6.15 34.87
N LEU A 226 -8.41 4.93 34.71
CA LEU A 226 -8.84 4.37 33.42
C LEU A 226 -10.04 5.12 32.83
N LYS A 227 -10.87 5.77 33.67
CA LYS A 227 -11.98 6.64 33.23
C LYS A 227 -11.53 7.86 32.43
N SER A 228 -10.24 8.19 32.45
CA SER A 228 -9.66 9.32 31.70
C SER A 228 -9.33 8.98 30.24
N PHE A 229 -9.50 7.72 29.81
CA PHE A 229 -9.10 7.23 28.50
C PHE A 229 -10.31 6.62 27.76
N GLN A 230 -10.33 6.72 26.44
CA GLN A 230 -11.34 6.07 25.60
C GLN A 230 -10.99 4.59 25.35
N VAL A 231 -9.70 4.30 25.21
CA VAL A 231 -9.17 2.95 25.00
C VAL A 231 -7.98 2.69 25.92
N VAL A 232 -7.93 1.50 26.52
CA VAL A 232 -6.80 1.03 27.33
C VAL A 232 -6.29 -0.31 26.78
N VAL A 233 -4.97 -0.42 26.62
CA VAL A 233 -4.30 -1.63 26.13
C VAL A 233 -3.39 -2.17 27.21
N PHE A 234 -3.58 -3.44 27.57
CA PHE A 234 -2.76 -4.15 28.55
C PHE A 234 -1.85 -5.16 27.87
N THR A 235 -0.55 -5.09 28.17
CA THR A 235 0.45 -6.11 27.78
C THR A 235 1.14 -6.66 29.03
N ASN A 236 1.64 -7.90 28.96
CA ASN A 236 2.50 -8.53 29.98
C ASN A 236 1.95 -8.46 31.42
N THR A 237 0.62 -8.46 31.54
CA THR A 237 -0.11 -8.27 32.81
C THR A 237 -0.77 -9.60 33.21
N PRO A 238 -0.64 -10.08 34.46
CA PRO A 238 -1.29 -11.32 34.89
C PRO A 238 -2.82 -11.27 34.76
N LEU A 239 -3.42 -12.40 34.41
CA LEU A 239 -4.86 -12.54 34.12
C LEU A 239 -5.74 -12.09 35.30
N SER A 240 -5.33 -12.33 36.55
CA SER A 240 -6.04 -11.83 37.73
C SER A 240 -6.21 -10.30 37.71
N LYS A 241 -5.20 -9.57 37.21
CA LYS A 241 -5.23 -8.11 37.04
C LYS A 241 -5.93 -7.68 35.76
N GLN A 242 -5.79 -8.43 34.66
CA GLN A 242 -6.57 -8.17 33.44
C GLN A 242 -8.07 -8.23 33.73
N LEU A 243 -8.53 -9.27 34.44
CA LEU A 243 -9.91 -9.42 34.90
C LEU A 243 -10.34 -8.25 35.80
N GLU A 244 -9.53 -7.93 36.82
CA GLU A 244 -9.83 -6.84 37.75
C GLU A 244 -10.01 -5.46 37.06
N PHE A 245 -9.20 -5.17 36.03
CA PHE A 245 -9.33 -3.92 35.28
C PHE A 245 -10.43 -3.99 34.21
N ASN A 246 -10.61 -5.13 33.53
CA ASN A 246 -11.64 -5.29 32.52
C ASN A 246 -13.06 -5.20 33.11
N ASP A 247 -13.32 -5.86 34.25
CA ASP A 247 -14.60 -5.75 34.98
C ASP A 247 -15.02 -4.28 35.14
N PHE A 248 -14.04 -3.43 35.47
CA PHE A 248 -14.24 -2.00 35.68
C PHE A 248 -14.39 -1.21 34.37
N THR A 249 -13.54 -1.46 33.36
CA THR A 249 -13.62 -0.71 32.09
C THR A 249 -14.93 -1.00 31.35
N HIS A 250 -15.36 -2.26 31.34
CA HIS A 250 -16.63 -2.69 30.76
C HIS A 250 -17.82 -1.93 31.38
N GLN A 251 -17.88 -1.90 32.72
CA GLN A 251 -18.92 -1.18 33.49
C GLN A 251 -18.88 0.35 33.32
N ASN A 252 -17.77 0.92 32.84
CA ASN A 252 -17.59 2.37 32.67
C ASN A 252 -17.50 2.80 31.19
N GLY A 253 -17.76 1.90 30.23
CA GLY A 253 -17.75 2.20 28.80
C GLY A 253 -16.37 2.48 28.19
N VAL A 254 -15.29 2.18 28.92
CA VAL A 254 -13.89 2.31 28.47
C VAL A 254 -13.54 1.05 27.67
N LYS A 255 -12.96 1.22 26.47
CA LYS A 255 -12.66 0.10 25.57
C LYS A 255 -11.38 -0.58 26.05
N PHE A 256 -11.40 -1.90 26.16
CA PHE A 256 -10.33 -2.69 26.72
C PHE A 256 -9.76 -3.64 25.68
N ILE A 257 -8.43 -3.67 25.57
CA ILE A 257 -7.69 -4.69 24.82
C ILE A 257 -6.65 -5.30 25.75
N SER A 258 -6.55 -6.63 25.75
CA SER A 258 -5.42 -7.36 26.33
C SER A 258 -4.67 -8.10 25.23
N THR A 259 -3.34 -8.12 25.30
CA THR A 259 -2.52 -8.86 24.34
C THR A 259 -1.16 -9.26 24.91
N ASP A 260 -0.69 -10.44 24.52
CA ASP A 260 0.62 -10.95 24.92
C ASP A 260 1.27 -11.76 23.80
N VAL A 261 2.60 -11.70 23.73
CA VAL A 261 3.44 -12.55 22.86
C VAL A 261 4.40 -13.39 23.69
N ARG A 262 4.59 -14.65 23.29
CA ARG A 262 5.38 -15.66 24.01
C ARG A 262 6.10 -16.52 22.97
N GLY A 263 7.33 -16.16 22.64
CA GLY A 263 8.08 -16.75 21.52
C GLY A 263 7.35 -16.63 20.19
N LEU A 264 7.04 -17.77 19.54
CA LEU A 264 6.29 -17.84 18.29
C LEU A 264 4.76 -17.74 18.44
N PHE A 265 4.25 -17.54 19.66
CA PHE A 265 2.83 -17.44 19.97
C PHE A 265 2.39 -15.99 20.26
N GLY A 266 1.15 -15.67 19.90
CA GLY A 266 0.49 -14.40 20.24
C GLY A 266 -0.97 -14.60 20.64
N SER A 267 -1.47 -13.71 21.49
CA SER A 267 -2.88 -13.64 21.88
C SER A 267 -3.39 -12.20 21.89
N VAL A 268 -4.68 -12.01 21.58
CA VAL A 268 -5.41 -10.75 21.70
C VAL A 268 -6.82 -11.04 22.21
N PHE A 269 -7.31 -10.19 23.11
CA PHE A 269 -8.70 -10.13 23.53
C PHE A 269 -9.22 -8.69 23.41
N CYS A 270 -10.41 -8.51 22.83
CA CYS A 270 -11.09 -7.22 22.74
C CYS A 270 -12.43 -7.22 23.49
N ASP A 271 -12.70 -6.14 24.22
CA ASP A 271 -13.98 -5.82 24.83
C ASP A 271 -14.24 -4.31 24.71
N PHE A 272 -15.18 -3.94 23.83
CA PHE A 272 -15.54 -2.55 23.58
C PHE A 272 -16.86 -2.11 24.24
N GLY A 273 -17.38 -2.94 25.16
CA GLY A 273 -18.62 -2.72 25.90
C GLY A 273 -19.88 -3.29 25.20
N ALA A 274 -21.00 -3.26 25.94
CA ALA A 274 -22.24 -3.93 25.57
C ALA A 274 -22.96 -3.37 24.31
N ASP A 275 -22.64 -2.16 23.85
CA ASP A 275 -23.28 -1.51 22.69
C ASP A 275 -22.25 -0.76 21.81
N PHE A 276 -21.29 -1.49 21.23
CA PHE A 276 -20.28 -0.89 20.36
C PHE A 276 -20.81 -0.72 18.92
N ILE A 277 -20.83 0.52 18.41
CA ILE A 277 -21.36 0.83 17.08
C ILE A 277 -20.25 0.84 16.02
N VAL A 278 -20.31 -0.13 15.11
CA VAL A 278 -19.57 -0.15 13.84
C VAL A 278 -20.37 0.63 12.80
N LEU A 279 -19.83 1.72 12.25
CA LEU A 279 -20.50 2.52 11.22
C LEU A 279 -20.28 1.98 9.80
N ASP A 280 -19.12 1.38 9.56
CA ASP A 280 -18.74 0.78 8.28
C ASP A 280 -17.81 -0.39 8.57
N ALA A 281 -18.30 -1.61 8.34
CA ALA A 281 -17.60 -2.83 8.68
C ALA A 281 -16.42 -3.17 7.75
N THR A 282 -16.32 -2.57 6.56
CA THR A 282 -15.36 -3.01 5.54
C THR A 282 -14.41 -1.93 5.04
N GLY A 283 -14.83 -0.66 5.04
CA GLY A 283 -14.06 0.43 4.45
C GLY A 283 -14.03 0.44 2.92
N GLU A 284 -14.61 -0.56 2.26
CA GLU A 284 -14.77 -0.58 0.81
C GLU A 284 -15.73 0.54 0.39
N GLN A 285 -15.38 1.23 -0.69
CA GLN A 285 -16.20 2.33 -1.23
C GLN A 285 -17.63 1.83 -1.53
N PRO A 286 -18.70 2.58 -1.17
CA PRO A 286 -20.07 2.15 -1.42
C PRO A 286 -20.34 1.96 -2.92
N VAL A 287 -20.75 0.76 -3.32
CA VAL A 287 -20.92 0.42 -4.73
C VAL A 287 -22.12 1.18 -5.32
N SER A 288 -21.96 1.71 -6.52
CA SER A 288 -23.03 2.38 -7.28
C SER A 288 -23.04 1.88 -8.72
N GLY A 289 -24.20 1.90 -9.38
CA GLY A 289 -24.30 1.47 -10.78
C GLY A 289 -25.60 1.87 -11.46
N MET A 290 -25.57 1.89 -12.79
CA MET A 290 -26.71 2.30 -13.62
C MET A 290 -27.82 1.26 -13.65
N VAL A 291 -29.06 1.75 -13.55
CA VAL A 291 -30.30 0.98 -13.65
C VAL A 291 -30.79 0.97 -15.10
N VAL A 292 -31.16 -0.23 -15.58
CA VAL A 292 -31.79 -0.45 -16.90
C VAL A 292 -33.31 -0.55 -16.77
N SER A 293 -33.79 -1.21 -15.72
CA SER A 293 -35.23 -1.34 -15.41
C SER A 293 -35.48 -1.60 -13.93
N ILE A 294 -36.64 -1.17 -13.44
CA ILE A 294 -37.22 -1.59 -12.15
C ILE A 294 -38.64 -2.10 -12.41
N GLU A 295 -38.94 -3.33 -12.02
CA GLU A 295 -40.29 -3.87 -12.10
C GLU A 295 -41.23 -3.22 -11.07
N ASN A 296 -42.48 -2.93 -11.48
CA ASN A 296 -43.59 -2.66 -10.56
C ASN A 296 -44.19 -4.01 -10.12
N SER A 297 -43.77 -4.54 -8.97
CA SER A 297 -44.20 -5.83 -8.44
C SER A 297 -43.98 -5.92 -6.93
N SER A 298 -44.46 -6.99 -6.28
CA SER A 298 -44.22 -7.25 -4.85
C SER A 298 -42.76 -7.62 -4.52
N GLU A 299 -41.98 -7.96 -5.54
CA GLU A 299 -40.55 -8.31 -5.48
C GLU A 299 -39.86 -7.51 -6.59
N GLY A 300 -39.87 -6.18 -6.47
CA GLY A 300 -39.43 -5.26 -7.51
C GLY A 300 -38.00 -5.54 -7.95
N LEU A 301 -37.86 -6.16 -9.12
CA LEU A 301 -36.60 -6.57 -9.70
C LEU A 301 -35.91 -5.37 -10.33
N VAL A 302 -34.70 -5.06 -9.86
CA VAL A 302 -33.79 -4.08 -10.44
C VAL A 302 -32.83 -4.81 -11.36
N THR A 303 -32.77 -4.37 -12.62
CA THR A 303 -31.79 -4.84 -13.61
C THR A 303 -30.76 -3.73 -13.83
N THR A 304 -29.47 -4.08 -13.78
CA THR A 304 -28.36 -3.14 -14.02
C THR A 304 -27.77 -3.31 -15.42
N LEU A 305 -26.91 -2.38 -15.84
CA LEU A 305 -26.29 -2.44 -17.17
C LEU A 305 -25.41 -3.70 -17.34
N ASP A 306 -25.69 -4.53 -18.34
CA ASP A 306 -25.07 -5.87 -18.56
C ASP A 306 -23.53 -5.86 -18.62
N GLU A 307 -22.92 -4.74 -19.04
CA GLU A 307 -21.47 -4.58 -19.11
C GLU A 307 -20.81 -4.43 -17.72
N SER A 308 -21.59 -4.26 -16.65
CA SER A 308 -21.14 -4.00 -15.29
C SER A 308 -21.91 -4.78 -14.23
N ARG A 309 -21.22 -5.64 -13.46
CA ARG A 309 -21.81 -6.32 -12.30
C ARG A 309 -22.12 -5.31 -11.18
N HIS A 310 -23.24 -5.48 -10.48
CA HIS A 310 -23.65 -4.53 -9.43
C HIS A 310 -22.84 -4.60 -8.13
N GLY A 311 -22.06 -5.67 -7.89
CA GLY A 311 -21.14 -5.79 -6.75
C GLY A 311 -21.75 -5.92 -5.35
N LEU A 312 -23.06 -5.66 -5.20
CA LEU A 312 -23.83 -5.83 -3.96
C LEU A 312 -23.88 -7.30 -3.47
N GLU A 313 -23.95 -7.49 -2.14
CA GLU A 313 -24.21 -8.78 -1.48
C GLU A 313 -25.64 -8.88 -0.91
N ASP A 314 -26.06 -10.08 -0.50
CA ASP A 314 -27.36 -10.26 0.17
C ASP A 314 -27.41 -9.51 1.51
N GLY A 315 -28.46 -8.70 1.69
CA GLY A 315 -28.64 -7.89 2.89
C GLY A 315 -27.90 -6.56 2.90
N ASP A 316 -27.25 -6.17 1.78
CA ASP A 316 -26.93 -4.77 1.52
C ASP A 316 -28.18 -3.88 1.52
N TYR A 317 -27.97 -2.56 1.58
CA TYR A 317 -29.03 -1.56 1.44
C TYR A 317 -28.67 -0.56 0.34
N VAL A 318 -29.65 -0.10 -0.44
CA VAL A 318 -29.47 0.86 -1.53
C VAL A 318 -30.49 2.01 -1.53
N THR A 319 -30.05 3.19 -1.93
CA THR A 319 -30.90 4.32 -2.34
C THR A 319 -30.81 4.54 -3.86
N PHE A 320 -31.70 5.35 -4.42
CA PHE A 320 -31.78 5.57 -5.87
C PHE A 320 -31.73 7.06 -6.23
N THR A 321 -31.11 7.38 -7.37
CA THR A 321 -31.16 8.72 -8.00
C THR A 321 -31.49 8.58 -9.49
N GLU A 322 -31.89 9.67 -10.15
CA GLU A 322 -32.16 9.76 -11.61
C GLU A 322 -33.21 8.78 -12.20
N VAL A 323 -33.93 8.00 -11.39
CA VAL A 323 -34.98 7.06 -11.86
C VAL A 323 -36.25 7.82 -12.27
N GLU A 324 -36.53 7.96 -13.56
CA GLU A 324 -37.75 8.63 -14.01
C GLU A 324 -39.01 7.76 -13.86
N GLY A 325 -40.05 8.33 -13.25
CA GLY A 325 -41.39 7.70 -13.14
C GLY A 325 -41.63 6.94 -11.84
N MET A 326 -40.64 6.87 -10.96
CA MET A 326 -40.74 6.28 -9.62
C MET A 326 -40.19 7.26 -8.56
N ASP A 327 -40.64 8.50 -8.60
CA ASP A 327 -40.10 9.60 -7.79
C ASP A 327 -40.13 9.32 -6.27
N ALA A 328 -41.11 8.52 -5.81
CA ALA A 328 -41.22 8.03 -4.43
C ALA A 328 -40.16 6.99 -4.02
N LEU A 329 -39.49 6.33 -4.99
CA LEU A 329 -38.31 5.49 -4.74
C LEU A 329 -37.05 6.35 -4.55
N VAL A 330 -36.92 7.44 -5.31
CA VAL A 330 -35.79 8.39 -5.23
C VAL A 330 -35.83 9.22 -3.94
N GLN A 331 -37.03 9.52 -3.44
CA GLN A 331 -37.25 10.20 -2.16
C GLN A 331 -37.41 9.23 -0.97
N GLY A 332 -37.18 7.93 -1.17
CA GLY A 332 -37.43 6.88 -0.18
C GLY A 332 -36.22 6.53 0.70
N GLU A 333 -36.51 5.89 1.83
CA GLU A 333 -35.50 5.29 2.71
C GLU A 333 -34.70 4.16 2.02
N PRO A 334 -33.46 3.87 2.46
CA PRO A 334 -32.64 2.80 1.90
C PRO A 334 -33.36 1.44 1.93
N ARG A 335 -33.37 0.73 0.79
CA ARG A 335 -34.04 -0.57 0.64
C ARG A 335 -33.07 -1.75 0.70
N LYS A 336 -33.45 -2.80 1.43
CA LYS A 336 -32.67 -4.03 1.55
C LYS A 336 -32.60 -4.77 0.21
N VAL A 337 -31.41 -5.25 -0.13
CA VAL A 337 -31.07 -5.99 -1.35
C VAL A 337 -31.23 -7.49 -1.11
N ILE A 338 -31.83 -8.19 -2.09
CA ILE A 338 -31.70 -9.64 -2.24
C ILE A 338 -31.21 -9.94 -3.66
N VAL A 339 -30.00 -10.50 -3.77
CA VAL A 339 -29.31 -10.76 -5.04
C VAL A 339 -30.00 -11.91 -5.79
N LYS A 340 -30.23 -11.74 -7.10
CA LYS A 340 -30.81 -12.77 -7.98
C LYS A 340 -29.84 -13.24 -9.07
N GLY A 341 -28.82 -12.45 -9.38
CA GLY A 341 -27.76 -12.76 -10.34
C GLY A 341 -26.60 -11.76 -10.22
N PRO A 342 -25.66 -11.71 -11.18
CA PRO A 342 -24.59 -10.71 -11.20
C PRO A 342 -25.02 -9.32 -11.69
N TYR A 343 -26.22 -9.21 -12.29
CA TYR A 343 -26.79 -8.00 -12.90
C TYR A 343 -28.23 -7.70 -12.42
N THR A 344 -28.73 -8.45 -11.42
CA THR A 344 -30.12 -8.37 -10.96
C THR A 344 -30.29 -8.63 -9.46
N PHE A 345 -31.12 -7.82 -8.81
CA PHE A 345 -31.48 -7.95 -7.39
C PHE A 345 -32.92 -7.44 -7.14
N THR A 346 -33.59 -7.88 -6.07
CA THR A 346 -34.90 -7.32 -5.66
C THR A 346 -34.77 -6.39 -4.46
N ILE A 347 -35.70 -5.42 -4.38
CA ILE A 347 -35.77 -4.37 -3.34
C ILE A 347 -37.12 -4.37 -2.59
N GLY A 348 -37.82 -5.51 -2.57
CA GLY A 348 -39.18 -5.66 -2.01
C GLY A 348 -40.26 -4.97 -2.86
N ASP A 349 -41.43 -4.71 -2.25
CA ASP A 349 -42.61 -4.20 -2.94
C ASP A 349 -42.41 -2.77 -3.51
N THR A 350 -42.61 -2.63 -4.81
CA THR A 350 -42.54 -1.38 -5.58
C THR A 350 -43.88 -0.92 -6.15
N THR A 351 -44.97 -1.69 -5.94
CA THR A 351 -46.26 -1.47 -6.61
C THR A 351 -46.86 -0.09 -6.38
N SER A 352 -46.61 0.49 -5.20
CA SER A 352 -47.07 1.81 -4.76
C SER A 352 -46.19 2.99 -5.21
N LEU A 353 -45.03 2.74 -5.83
CA LEU A 353 -43.99 3.77 -6.09
C LEU A 353 -44.11 4.47 -7.45
N GLY A 354 -45.02 4.02 -8.32
CA GLY A 354 -45.11 4.47 -9.72
C GLY A 354 -44.59 3.42 -10.70
N ASN A 355 -44.32 3.83 -11.95
CA ASN A 355 -43.86 2.94 -13.01
C ASN A 355 -42.58 3.48 -13.63
N TYR A 356 -41.54 2.65 -13.65
CA TYR A 356 -40.26 2.95 -14.27
C TYR A 356 -40.42 3.37 -15.74
N LYS A 357 -39.72 4.44 -16.14
CA LYS A 357 -39.66 4.91 -17.53
C LYS A 357 -38.29 4.71 -18.16
N LYS A 358 -37.25 5.26 -17.52
CA LYS A 358 -35.85 5.24 -17.99
C LYS A 358 -34.90 5.77 -16.91
N GLY A 359 -33.63 5.41 -17.06
CA GLY A 359 -32.51 6.01 -16.32
C GLY A 359 -32.47 5.63 -14.84
N GLY A 360 -31.44 6.14 -14.18
CA GLY A 360 -31.28 5.98 -12.75
C GLY A 360 -30.00 5.26 -12.34
N TRP A 361 -29.67 5.44 -11.07
CA TRP A 361 -28.57 4.79 -10.38
C TRP A 361 -29.05 4.19 -9.07
N PHE A 362 -28.47 3.07 -8.67
CA PHE A 362 -28.48 2.64 -7.27
C PHE A 362 -27.18 3.09 -6.59
N HIS A 363 -27.25 3.33 -5.28
CA HIS A 363 -26.10 3.64 -4.42
C HIS A 363 -26.17 2.83 -3.13
N GLN A 364 -25.15 2.03 -2.82
CA GLN A 364 -25.06 1.27 -1.57
C GLN A 364 -24.98 2.22 -0.36
N VAL A 365 -25.72 1.90 0.71
CA VAL A 365 -25.69 2.63 1.99
C VAL A 365 -25.23 1.66 3.07
N LYS A 366 -24.02 1.89 3.61
CA LYS A 366 -23.49 1.09 4.73
C LYS A 366 -24.37 1.33 5.97
N GLN A 367 -25.01 0.28 6.46
CA GLN A 367 -25.83 0.34 7.68
C GLN A 367 -24.96 0.17 8.94
N PRO A 368 -25.13 1.01 9.97
CA PRO A 368 -24.50 0.81 11.27
C PRO A 368 -24.89 -0.54 11.90
N GLN A 369 -23.96 -1.13 12.64
CA GLN A 369 -24.11 -2.42 13.30
C GLN A 369 -23.69 -2.29 14.77
N VAL A 370 -24.45 -2.89 15.67
CA VAL A 370 -24.14 -2.91 17.11
C VAL A 370 -23.56 -4.27 17.47
N LEU A 371 -22.38 -4.27 18.11
CA LEU A 371 -21.72 -5.45 18.64
C LEU A 371 -21.77 -5.41 20.17
N GLN A 372 -22.25 -6.50 20.77
CA GLN A 372 -22.48 -6.59 22.21
C GLN A 372 -21.41 -7.47 22.87
N TYR A 373 -20.30 -6.85 23.26
CA TYR A 373 -19.18 -7.57 23.87
C TYR A 373 -19.57 -8.15 25.24
N LYS A 374 -19.06 -9.36 25.54
CA LYS A 374 -18.99 -9.86 26.93
C LYS A 374 -17.73 -9.30 27.60
N SER A 375 -17.74 -9.19 28.93
CA SER A 375 -16.51 -8.96 29.69
C SER A 375 -15.50 -10.11 29.48
N LEU A 376 -14.23 -9.89 29.81
CA LEU A 376 -13.20 -10.93 29.88
C LEU A 376 -13.65 -12.07 30.80
N ARG A 377 -14.25 -11.73 31.95
CA ARG A 377 -14.74 -12.69 32.95
C ARG A 377 -15.85 -13.60 32.43
N ASP A 378 -16.80 -13.03 31.69
CA ASP A 378 -17.98 -13.74 31.18
C ASP A 378 -17.71 -14.44 29.84
N SER A 379 -16.66 -14.05 29.12
CA SER A 379 -16.21 -14.67 27.87
C SER A 379 -15.22 -15.81 28.07
N LEU A 380 -14.40 -15.82 29.12
CA LEU A 380 -13.46 -16.93 29.41
C LEU A 380 -14.11 -18.34 29.40
N PRO A 381 -15.32 -18.57 29.94
CA PRO A 381 -15.95 -19.90 29.89
C PRO A 381 -16.62 -20.23 28.54
N GLN A 382 -16.82 -19.24 27.67
CA GLN A 382 -17.51 -19.35 26.38
C GLN A 382 -16.89 -18.37 25.36
N PRO A 383 -15.62 -18.60 24.97
CA PRO A 383 -14.88 -17.68 24.13
C PRO A 383 -15.33 -17.75 22.67
N GLU A 384 -15.39 -16.60 22.00
CA GLU A 384 -15.59 -16.51 20.56
C GLU A 384 -14.25 -16.24 19.87
N PHE A 385 -13.82 -17.20 19.03
CA PHE A 385 -12.49 -17.21 18.41
C PHE A 385 -12.53 -16.72 16.96
N LEU A 386 -11.67 -15.75 16.66
CA LEU A 386 -11.22 -15.48 15.31
C LEU A 386 -10.16 -16.52 14.90
N ILE A 387 -10.39 -17.23 13.81
CA ILE A 387 -9.47 -18.21 13.24
C ILE A 387 -8.41 -17.47 12.41
N THR A 388 -7.13 -17.53 12.81
CA THR A 388 -6.03 -16.89 12.05
C THR A 388 -5.48 -17.76 10.92
N ASP A 389 -5.59 -19.08 11.06
CA ASP A 389 -5.17 -20.05 10.06
C ASP A 389 -6.18 -21.21 10.05
N PHE A 390 -6.85 -21.42 8.93
CA PHE A 390 -7.86 -22.46 8.76
C PHE A 390 -7.27 -23.87 8.73
N ALA A 391 -5.94 -24.01 8.55
CA ALA A 391 -5.23 -25.27 8.76
C ALA A 391 -4.93 -25.57 10.25
N LYS A 392 -5.18 -24.61 11.15
CA LYS A 392 -4.94 -24.67 12.60
C LYS A 392 -6.20 -24.38 13.44
N PHE A 393 -7.40 -24.58 12.88
CA PHE A 393 -8.67 -24.14 13.47
C PHE A 393 -8.99 -24.73 14.86
N ASP A 394 -8.31 -25.82 15.24
CA ASP A 394 -8.36 -26.49 16.54
C ASP A 394 -7.52 -25.77 17.62
N ARG A 395 -6.41 -25.14 17.22
CA ARG A 395 -5.42 -24.56 18.15
C ARG A 395 -5.93 -23.40 19.02
N PRO A 396 -6.85 -22.50 18.58
CA PRO A 396 -7.32 -21.40 19.43
C PRO A 396 -7.89 -21.84 20.78
N ALA A 397 -8.63 -22.96 20.85
CA ALA A 397 -9.14 -23.51 22.11
C ALA A 397 -8.00 -24.02 23.02
N VAL A 398 -7.01 -24.69 22.45
CA VAL A 398 -5.83 -25.19 23.17
C VAL A 398 -4.99 -24.03 23.72
N LEU A 399 -4.74 -23.01 22.90
CA LEU A 399 -3.99 -21.82 23.27
C LEU A 399 -4.75 -20.94 24.27
N HIS A 400 -6.08 -20.91 24.22
CA HIS A 400 -6.90 -20.22 25.22
C HIS A 400 -6.70 -20.78 26.63
N THR A 401 -6.67 -22.11 26.79
CA THR A 401 -6.30 -22.76 28.05
C THR A 401 -4.81 -22.56 28.39
N GLY A 402 -3.93 -22.64 27.38
CA GLY A 402 -2.49 -22.46 27.54
C GLY A 402 -2.06 -21.08 28.05
N PHE A 403 -2.64 -19.99 27.54
CA PHE A 403 -2.33 -18.63 28.02
C PHE A 403 -2.87 -18.37 29.44
N GLN A 404 -4.01 -18.97 29.81
CA GLN A 404 -4.49 -18.96 31.21
C GLN A 404 -3.52 -19.70 32.13
N ALA A 405 -3.05 -20.88 31.70
CA ALA A 405 -2.06 -21.67 32.45
C ALA A 405 -0.71 -20.94 32.60
N LEU A 406 -0.27 -20.15 31.61
CA LEU A 406 0.94 -19.33 31.73
C LEU A 406 0.79 -18.26 32.82
N SER A 407 -0.39 -17.62 32.91
CA SER A 407 -0.67 -16.66 33.98
C SER A 407 -0.70 -17.32 35.35
N GLN A 408 -1.40 -18.45 35.50
CA GLN A 408 -1.47 -19.16 36.78
C GLN A 408 -0.10 -19.70 37.20
N PHE A 409 0.73 -20.18 36.26
CA PHE A 409 2.12 -20.54 36.53
C PHE A 409 2.93 -19.32 37.02
N GLN A 410 2.81 -18.18 36.34
CA GLN A 410 3.51 -16.95 36.71
C GLN A 410 3.11 -16.42 38.09
N GLU A 411 1.82 -16.46 38.43
CA GLU A 411 1.29 -16.07 39.74
C GLU A 411 1.72 -17.05 40.85
N THR A 412 1.81 -18.35 40.55
CA THR A 412 2.21 -19.41 41.50
C THR A 412 3.72 -19.44 41.77
N HIS A 413 4.54 -19.21 40.75
CA HIS A 413 6.00 -19.38 40.82
C HIS A 413 6.80 -18.05 40.77
N GLY A 414 6.14 -16.90 40.58
CA GLY A 414 6.78 -15.59 40.48
C GLY A 414 7.59 -15.37 39.19
N ARG A 415 7.46 -16.27 38.21
CA ARG A 415 8.19 -16.29 36.93
C ARG A 415 7.44 -17.13 35.91
N LEU A 416 7.72 -16.92 34.62
CA LEU A 416 7.30 -17.83 33.56
C LEU A 416 8.12 -19.14 33.56
N PRO A 417 7.67 -20.19 32.84
CA PRO A 417 8.48 -21.37 32.54
C PRO A 417 9.83 -21.01 31.90
N LYS A 418 10.88 -21.76 32.21
CA LYS A 418 12.23 -21.54 31.65
C LYS A 418 12.34 -22.06 30.20
N PRO A 419 13.23 -21.46 29.38
CA PRO A 419 13.55 -21.93 28.03
C PRO A 419 13.81 -23.44 27.99
N ARG A 420 12.96 -24.17 27.26
CA ARG A 420 13.05 -25.64 27.03
C ARG A 420 13.22 -26.53 28.28
N ASN A 421 12.83 -26.05 29.46
CA ASN A 421 12.93 -26.84 30.69
C ASN A 421 11.75 -27.82 30.84
N VAL A 422 12.05 -29.12 30.83
CA VAL A 422 11.06 -30.21 30.89
C VAL A 422 10.21 -30.16 32.17
N GLY A 423 10.84 -29.89 33.32
CA GLY A 423 10.15 -29.87 34.61
C GLY A 423 9.14 -28.73 34.75
N ASP A 424 9.49 -27.54 34.25
CA ASP A 424 8.55 -26.42 34.18
C ASP A 424 7.40 -26.69 33.20
N ALA A 425 7.68 -27.32 32.05
CA ALA A 425 6.65 -27.70 31.08
C ALA A 425 5.69 -28.75 31.64
N GLU A 426 6.18 -29.76 32.38
CA GLU A 426 5.35 -30.72 33.10
C GLU A 426 4.43 -30.06 34.14
N LEU A 427 4.91 -29.05 34.87
CA LEU A 427 4.10 -28.29 35.84
C LEU A 427 3.05 -27.44 35.13
N PHE A 428 3.42 -26.77 34.04
CA PHE A 428 2.52 -26.01 33.18
C PHE A 428 1.40 -26.87 32.58
N LEU A 429 1.72 -28.07 32.06
CA LEU A 429 0.73 -28.99 31.49
C LEU A 429 -0.30 -29.48 32.53
N LYS A 430 0.13 -29.68 33.79
CA LYS A 430 -0.78 -30.02 34.90
C LYS A 430 -1.77 -28.87 35.17
N ILE A 431 -1.28 -27.64 35.25
CA ILE A 431 -2.10 -26.42 35.38
C ILE A 431 -3.08 -26.28 34.19
N ALA A 432 -2.64 -26.53 32.95
CA ALA A 432 -3.50 -26.46 31.78
C ALA A 432 -4.66 -27.48 31.84
N GLN A 433 -4.39 -28.73 32.22
CA GLN A 433 -5.44 -29.74 32.36
C GLN A 433 -6.40 -29.44 33.53
N GLU A 434 -5.91 -28.85 34.63
CA GLU A 434 -6.73 -28.36 35.75
C GLU A 434 -7.67 -27.19 35.37
N ILE A 435 -7.29 -26.38 34.37
CA ILE A 435 -8.12 -25.30 33.83
C ILE A 435 -9.17 -25.82 32.85
N HIS A 436 -8.82 -26.80 32.00
CA HIS A 436 -9.69 -27.37 30.95
C HIS A 436 -10.99 -27.96 31.50
N LYS A 437 -10.94 -28.65 32.64
CA LYS A 437 -12.10 -29.17 33.40
C LYS A 437 -13.05 -30.09 32.61
N ALA A 438 -12.56 -30.71 31.55
CA ALA A 438 -13.23 -31.75 30.79
C ALA A 438 -12.42 -33.06 30.83
N ASP A 439 -13.07 -34.18 30.50
CA ASP A 439 -12.53 -35.54 30.62
C ASP A 439 -11.54 -35.91 29.49
N ASP A 440 -11.37 -35.05 28.47
CA ASP A 440 -10.43 -35.21 27.37
C ASP A 440 -9.04 -34.66 27.67
N GLU A 441 -7.99 -35.31 27.14
CA GLU A 441 -6.63 -34.79 27.23
C GLU A 441 -6.39 -33.65 26.24
N LEU A 442 -5.84 -32.53 26.72
CA LEU A 442 -5.37 -31.45 25.85
C LEU A 442 -4.24 -31.91 24.92
N PRO A 443 -4.14 -31.39 23.67
CA PRO A 443 -2.98 -31.56 22.81
C PRO A 443 -1.69 -31.03 23.47
N LYS A 444 -0.82 -31.95 23.89
CA LYS A 444 0.35 -31.66 24.74
C LYS A 444 1.49 -31.00 23.97
N GLU A 445 1.58 -31.21 22.66
CA GLU A 445 2.69 -30.79 21.81
C GLU A 445 2.75 -29.26 21.70
N VAL A 446 1.63 -28.64 21.31
CA VAL A 446 1.51 -27.17 21.17
C VAL A 446 1.69 -26.48 22.53
N LEU A 447 1.13 -27.06 23.59
CA LEU A 447 1.27 -26.57 24.96
C LEU A 447 2.70 -26.70 25.49
N THR A 448 3.42 -27.77 25.14
CA THR A 448 4.83 -27.96 25.52
C THR A 448 5.72 -26.91 24.88
N GLU A 449 5.54 -26.61 23.58
CA GLU A 449 6.27 -25.52 22.94
C GLU A 449 5.88 -24.13 23.48
N LEU A 450 4.61 -23.90 23.85
CA LEU A 450 4.19 -22.65 24.52
C LEU A 450 4.89 -22.47 25.89
N ALA A 451 5.08 -23.54 26.65
CA ALA A 451 5.87 -23.51 27.87
C ALA A 451 7.37 -23.27 27.59
N TYR A 452 7.94 -24.05 26.66
CA TYR A 452 9.35 -23.95 26.29
C TYR A 452 9.75 -22.58 25.75
N GLN A 453 8.82 -21.86 25.13
CA GLN A 453 9.04 -20.54 24.53
C GLN A 453 8.48 -19.39 25.39
N ALA A 454 8.02 -19.65 26.62
CA ALA A 454 7.24 -18.69 27.41
C ALA A 454 7.95 -17.34 27.68
N VAL A 455 9.27 -17.35 27.90
CA VAL A 455 10.07 -16.11 28.07
C VAL A 455 10.64 -15.54 26.76
N GLY A 456 10.34 -16.18 25.63
CA GLY A 456 10.80 -15.76 24.31
C GLY A 456 10.13 -14.46 23.86
N GLU A 457 10.90 -13.59 23.21
CA GLU A 457 10.40 -12.37 22.58
C GLU A 457 11.04 -12.23 21.20
N LEU A 458 10.19 -12.21 20.16
CA LEU A 458 10.60 -12.19 18.76
C LEU A 458 10.06 -10.93 18.09
N ALA A 459 10.95 -10.10 17.52
CA ALA A 459 10.57 -8.87 16.85
C ALA A 459 9.51 -9.07 15.74
N PRO A 460 9.59 -10.12 14.89
CA PRO A 460 8.56 -10.42 13.89
C PRO A 460 7.17 -10.67 14.49
N ILE A 461 7.09 -11.39 15.61
CA ILE A 461 5.82 -11.69 16.30
C ILE A 461 5.28 -10.43 16.98
N THR A 462 6.14 -9.59 17.57
CA THR A 462 5.70 -8.27 18.07
C THR A 462 5.19 -7.37 16.95
N ALA A 463 5.76 -7.45 15.73
CA ALA A 463 5.30 -6.70 14.56
C ALA A 463 3.94 -7.19 14.04
N VAL A 464 3.70 -8.50 13.97
CA VAL A 464 2.38 -9.08 13.60
C VAL A 464 1.31 -8.63 14.58
N ILE A 465 1.48 -8.93 15.88
CA ILE A 465 0.45 -8.68 16.89
C ILE A 465 0.34 -7.18 17.21
N GLY A 466 1.45 -6.44 17.22
CA GLY A 466 1.45 -5.00 17.48
C GLY A 466 0.89 -4.15 16.34
N GLY A 467 1.06 -4.59 15.08
CA GLY A 467 0.37 -4.02 13.92
C GLY A 467 -1.14 -4.27 13.98
N TYR A 468 -1.54 -5.50 14.32
CA TYR A 468 -2.94 -5.89 14.51
C TYR A 468 -3.63 -5.11 15.63
N VAL A 469 -3.08 -5.16 16.85
CA VAL A 469 -3.68 -4.53 18.04
C VAL A 469 -3.74 -3.02 17.93
N ALA A 470 -2.75 -2.38 17.31
CA ALA A 470 -2.84 -0.96 17.01
C ALA A 470 -4.01 -0.64 16.08
N GLN A 471 -4.31 -1.50 15.08
CA GLN A 471 -5.52 -1.31 14.27
C GLN A 471 -6.79 -1.48 15.10
N GLU A 472 -6.87 -2.47 15.99
CA GLU A 472 -8.01 -2.64 16.90
C GLU A 472 -8.26 -1.41 17.79
N VAL A 473 -7.21 -0.73 18.25
CA VAL A 473 -7.34 0.58 18.91
C VAL A 473 -7.96 1.63 17.98
N LEU A 474 -7.54 1.71 16.72
CA LEU A 474 -8.13 2.67 15.77
C LEU A 474 -9.62 2.37 15.52
N LYS A 475 -10.02 1.09 15.50
CA LYS A 475 -11.44 0.69 15.42
C LYS A 475 -12.19 1.15 16.67
N ALA A 476 -11.68 0.83 17.86
CA ALA A 476 -12.26 1.23 19.15
C ALA A 476 -12.44 2.76 19.29
N CYS A 477 -11.52 3.56 18.72
CA CYS A 477 -11.60 5.02 18.70
C CYS A 477 -12.63 5.58 17.71
N SER A 478 -12.99 4.85 16.64
CA SER A 478 -13.69 5.43 15.47
C SER A 478 -15.02 4.78 15.10
N GLY A 479 -15.22 3.49 15.39
CA GLY A 479 -16.30 2.67 14.81
C GLY A 479 -16.11 2.37 13.32
N LYS A 480 -14.91 2.59 12.76
CA LYS A 480 -14.53 2.20 11.39
C LYS A 480 -13.95 0.77 11.42
N PHE A 481 -14.32 -0.04 10.42
CA PHE A 481 -14.04 -1.46 10.27
C PHE A 481 -14.73 -2.37 11.30
N HIS A 482 -14.90 -3.65 10.94
CA HIS A 482 -15.34 -4.67 11.89
C HIS A 482 -14.21 -4.94 12.89
N PRO A 483 -14.44 -4.90 14.21
CA PRO A 483 -13.44 -5.25 15.22
C PRO A 483 -13.34 -6.76 15.47
N THR A 484 -12.36 -7.17 16.27
CA THR A 484 -12.23 -8.53 16.81
C THR A 484 -13.40 -8.83 17.74
N PHE A 485 -14.01 -10.00 17.60
CA PHE A 485 -15.11 -10.44 18.45
C PHE A 485 -14.92 -11.94 18.77
N GLN A 486 -14.29 -12.33 19.89
CA GLN A 486 -13.59 -11.49 20.88
C GLN A 486 -12.11 -11.86 21.07
N TYR A 487 -11.72 -13.10 20.80
CA TYR A 487 -10.35 -13.60 20.99
C TYR A 487 -9.66 -13.90 19.66
N LEU A 488 -8.37 -13.60 19.57
CA LEU A 488 -7.44 -14.07 18.54
C LEU A 488 -6.31 -14.83 19.23
N TYR A 489 -5.97 -16.01 18.70
CA TYR A 489 -4.75 -16.75 19.04
C TYR A 489 -3.97 -17.04 17.76
N PHE A 490 -2.67 -16.79 17.79
CA PHE A 490 -1.76 -16.94 16.65
C PHE A 490 -0.56 -17.80 17.06
N ASP A 491 -0.11 -18.68 16.16
CA ASP A 491 1.19 -19.31 16.26
C ASP A 491 1.88 -19.40 14.89
N ALA A 492 3.21 -19.35 14.91
CA ALA A 492 4.06 -19.59 13.76
C ALA A 492 5.11 -20.69 14.06
N LEU A 493 4.68 -21.80 14.69
CA LEU A 493 5.58 -22.91 15.07
C LEU A 493 6.39 -23.50 13.89
N GLU A 494 5.91 -23.33 12.67
CA GLU A 494 6.60 -23.75 11.45
C GLU A 494 7.92 -22.98 11.22
N ALA A 495 8.17 -21.88 11.93
CA ALA A 495 9.43 -21.14 11.93
C ALA A 495 10.54 -21.74 12.81
N LEU A 496 10.24 -22.71 13.69
CA LEU A 496 11.27 -23.42 14.45
C LEU A 496 12.24 -24.17 13.50
N PRO A 497 13.56 -24.19 13.77
CA PRO A 497 14.52 -24.94 12.97
C PRO A 497 14.20 -26.45 12.96
N THR A 498 14.57 -27.13 11.88
CA THR A 498 14.37 -28.59 11.72
C THR A 498 15.10 -29.39 12.80
N GLU A 499 16.29 -28.93 13.19
CA GLU A 499 16.98 -29.37 14.40
C GLU A 499 16.58 -28.45 15.55
N LEU A 500 15.73 -28.93 16.46
CA LEU A 500 15.27 -28.16 17.61
C LEU A 500 16.41 -28.00 18.64
N PRO A 501 16.61 -26.80 19.24
CA PRO A 501 17.68 -26.56 20.20
C PRO A 501 17.45 -27.29 21.53
N THR A 502 18.53 -27.55 22.27
CA THR A 502 18.48 -28.13 23.63
C THR A 502 18.27 -27.05 24.70
N GLU A 503 17.95 -27.43 25.95
CA GLU A 503 17.91 -26.49 27.09
C GLU A 503 19.23 -25.73 27.25
N ALA A 504 20.38 -26.30 26.89
CA ALA A 504 21.67 -25.63 26.98
C ALA A 504 21.87 -24.56 25.89
N ASP A 505 21.34 -24.77 24.68
CA ASP A 505 21.48 -23.84 23.55
C ASP A 505 20.67 -22.55 23.71
N VAL A 506 19.58 -22.61 24.50
CA VAL A 506 18.61 -21.52 24.70
C VAL A 506 18.84 -20.70 25.99
N GLN A 507 19.93 -20.96 26.72
CA GLN A 507 20.25 -20.17 27.91
C GLN A 507 20.64 -18.73 27.55
N PRO A 508 20.25 -17.72 28.37
CA PRO A 508 20.61 -16.33 28.14
C PRO A 508 22.12 -16.11 28.26
N ILE A 509 22.69 -15.31 27.36
CA ILE A 509 24.13 -15.01 27.29
C ILE A 509 24.45 -13.56 27.71
N GLY A 510 23.46 -12.79 28.20
CA GLY A 510 23.61 -11.38 28.53
C GLY A 510 23.57 -10.46 27.31
N SER A 511 23.04 -10.93 26.18
CA SER A 511 22.93 -10.17 24.94
C SER A 511 21.57 -9.44 24.84
N ARG A 512 21.43 -8.56 23.83
CA ARG A 512 20.10 -8.05 23.46
C ARG A 512 19.21 -9.13 22.84
N TYR A 513 19.81 -10.18 22.27
CA TYR A 513 19.13 -11.23 21.53
C TYR A 513 18.67 -12.40 22.42
N ASP A 514 18.83 -12.32 23.74
CA ASP A 514 18.51 -13.41 24.68
C ASP A 514 17.05 -13.87 24.56
N GLY A 515 16.09 -12.97 24.26
CA GLY A 515 14.69 -13.32 23.99
C GLY A 515 14.45 -14.11 22.69
N GLN A 516 15.35 -13.99 21.70
CA GLN A 516 15.34 -14.78 20.46
C GLN A 516 16.13 -16.09 20.61
N ILE A 517 17.22 -16.06 21.37
CA ILE A 517 18.01 -17.23 21.76
C ILE A 517 17.16 -18.20 22.61
N ALA A 518 16.27 -17.68 23.47
CA ALA A 518 15.32 -18.49 24.24
C ALA A 518 14.39 -19.39 23.40
N VAL A 519 14.16 -19.05 22.11
CA VAL A 519 13.33 -19.82 21.18
C VAL A 519 14.19 -20.69 20.27
N PHE A 520 15.17 -20.10 19.58
CA PHE A 520 15.91 -20.75 18.48
C PHE A 520 17.30 -21.26 18.86
N GLY A 521 17.80 -20.90 20.03
CA GLY A 521 19.16 -21.20 20.49
C GLY A 521 20.24 -20.31 19.86
N ASN A 522 21.36 -20.16 20.57
CA ASN A 522 22.47 -19.30 20.13
C ASN A 522 23.05 -19.75 18.77
N GLN A 523 23.13 -21.06 18.52
CA GLN A 523 23.63 -21.61 17.25
C GLN A 523 22.82 -21.09 16.03
N PHE A 524 21.51 -20.98 16.16
CA PHE A 524 20.65 -20.43 15.10
C PHE A 524 20.77 -18.92 14.98
N HIS A 525 20.90 -18.21 16.12
CA HIS A 525 21.18 -16.78 16.11
C HIS A 525 22.51 -16.44 15.41
N GLN A 526 23.54 -17.28 15.47
CA GLN A 526 24.76 -17.10 14.67
C GLN A 526 24.56 -17.29 13.16
N LYS A 527 23.56 -18.08 12.73
CA LYS A 527 23.15 -18.16 11.31
C LYS A 527 22.45 -16.88 10.87
N ILE A 528 21.56 -16.34 11.71
CA ILE A 528 20.90 -15.02 11.50
C ILE A 528 21.97 -13.91 11.41
N SER A 529 22.94 -13.89 12.32
CA SER A 529 23.92 -12.80 12.38
C SER A 529 24.87 -12.76 11.17
N ASN A 530 25.19 -13.89 10.55
CA ASN A 530 26.09 -13.92 9.38
C ASN A 530 25.38 -13.91 8.02
N TYR A 531 24.04 -13.81 8.00
CA TYR A 531 23.25 -13.81 6.78
C TYR A 531 23.45 -12.55 5.92
N ARG A 532 23.39 -12.67 4.59
CA ARG A 532 23.67 -11.58 3.63
C ARG A 532 22.43 -11.23 2.79
N GLN A 533 21.86 -10.05 3.03
CA GLN A 533 20.58 -9.61 2.46
C GLN A 533 20.72 -8.51 1.40
N PHE A 534 19.83 -8.53 0.41
CA PHE A 534 19.50 -7.36 -0.40
C PHE A 534 18.04 -6.93 -0.18
N LEU A 535 17.85 -5.70 0.29
CA LEU A 535 16.56 -5.05 0.43
C LEU A 535 16.33 -4.07 -0.73
N VAL A 536 15.22 -4.25 -1.44
CA VAL A 536 14.84 -3.41 -2.58
C VAL A 536 13.65 -2.53 -2.19
N GLY A 537 13.92 -1.26 -1.90
CA GLY A 537 12.99 -0.29 -1.34
C GLY A 537 13.25 -0.01 0.15
N ALA A 538 13.34 1.27 0.50
CA ALA A 538 13.48 1.80 1.85
C ALA A 538 12.23 2.61 2.29
N GLY A 539 11.12 2.48 1.54
CA GLY A 539 9.81 3.02 1.85
C GLY A 539 9.12 2.36 3.06
N ALA A 540 7.79 2.22 3.03
CA ALA A 540 7.00 1.80 4.20
C ALA A 540 7.43 0.41 4.73
N ILE A 541 7.41 -0.60 3.85
CA ILE A 541 7.85 -1.96 4.18
C ILE A 541 9.34 -1.96 4.52
N GLY A 542 10.18 -1.23 3.78
CA GLY A 542 11.63 -1.17 4.00
C GLY A 542 12.02 -0.61 5.38
N CYS A 543 11.31 0.41 5.87
CA CYS A 543 11.48 0.96 7.21
C CYS A 543 11.15 -0.07 8.31
N GLU A 544 10.03 -0.76 8.18
CA GLU A 544 9.65 -1.83 9.11
C GLU A 544 10.61 -3.03 9.03
N MET A 545 11.08 -3.37 7.82
CA MET A 545 11.98 -4.49 7.54
C MET A 545 13.33 -4.26 8.22
N LEU A 546 13.94 -3.09 8.00
CA LEU A 546 15.20 -2.71 8.64
C LEU A 546 15.08 -2.66 10.17
N LYS A 547 13.93 -2.24 10.73
CA LYS A 547 13.68 -2.34 12.18
C LYS A 547 13.64 -3.79 12.66
N ASN A 548 12.90 -4.67 11.98
CA ASN A 548 12.83 -6.08 12.36
C ASN A 548 14.22 -6.73 12.28
N TRP A 549 14.96 -6.53 11.18
CA TRP A 549 16.32 -7.04 10.98
C TRP A 549 17.30 -6.53 12.05
N ALA A 550 17.23 -5.25 12.40
CA ALA A 550 18.05 -4.67 13.46
C ALA A 550 17.73 -5.25 14.85
N MET A 551 16.47 -5.58 15.14
CA MET A 551 16.09 -6.23 16.40
C MET A 551 16.47 -7.72 16.42
N MET A 552 16.31 -8.43 15.30
CA MET A 552 16.73 -9.83 15.11
C MET A 552 18.26 -10.02 15.16
N GLY A 553 19.04 -8.96 14.96
CA GLY A 553 20.49 -9.03 14.79
C GLY A 553 20.91 -9.62 13.44
N LEU A 554 20.03 -9.56 12.44
CA LEU A 554 20.30 -10.05 11.09
C LEU A 554 21.52 -9.31 10.51
N SER A 555 22.46 -10.05 9.92
CA SER A 555 23.67 -9.49 9.30
C SER A 555 24.63 -8.74 10.25
N ALA A 556 24.45 -8.80 11.57
CA ALA A 556 25.32 -8.16 12.56
C ALA A 556 26.68 -8.87 12.79
N GLY A 557 26.74 -10.17 12.52
CA GLY A 557 27.91 -11.04 12.65
C GLY A 557 29.01 -10.73 11.62
N PRO A 558 30.25 -11.25 11.79
CA PRO A 558 31.41 -10.87 10.99
C PRO A 558 31.19 -10.94 9.47
N GLU A 559 30.56 -12.01 8.98
CA GLU A 559 30.33 -12.26 7.54
C GLU A 559 29.02 -11.63 7.03
N GLY A 560 28.17 -11.16 7.95
CA GLY A 560 26.89 -10.52 7.64
C GLY A 560 27.03 -9.20 6.90
N LYS A 561 26.14 -8.98 5.92
CA LYS A 561 26.03 -7.74 5.14
C LYS A 561 24.57 -7.46 4.78
N ILE A 562 24.17 -6.19 4.83
CA ILE A 562 22.90 -5.72 4.25
C ILE A 562 23.23 -4.76 3.11
N SER A 563 22.65 -4.99 1.93
CA SER A 563 22.55 -4.01 0.85
C SER A 563 21.14 -3.44 0.83
N VAL A 564 20.98 -2.12 0.68
CA VAL A 564 19.68 -1.44 0.56
C VAL A 564 19.72 -0.50 -0.64
N THR A 565 18.79 -0.63 -1.57
CA THR A 565 18.60 0.38 -2.63
C THR A 565 17.21 1.01 -2.58
N ASP A 566 17.16 2.32 -2.78
CA ASP A 566 15.95 3.13 -3.00
C ASP A 566 16.39 4.45 -3.66
N MET A 567 15.74 4.83 -4.76
CA MET A 567 16.04 6.04 -5.52
C MET A 567 15.31 7.28 -5.00
N ASP A 568 14.33 7.12 -4.12
CA ASP A 568 13.48 8.22 -3.69
C ASP A 568 14.09 9.03 -2.55
N SER A 569 13.74 10.33 -2.55
CA SER A 569 13.88 11.20 -1.38
C SER A 569 12.66 11.14 -0.46
N ILE A 570 12.81 11.60 0.79
CA ILE A 570 11.76 11.56 1.81
C ILE A 570 10.80 12.76 1.67
N GLU A 571 9.52 12.48 1.40
CA GLU A 571 8.43 13.47 1.40
C GLU A 571 7.79 13.64 2.80
N LYS A 572 7.07 14.77 3.04
CA LYS A 572 6.24 14.91 4.27
C LYS A 572 5.17 13.81 4.38
N SER A 573 4.59 13.41 3.26
CA SER A 573 3.57 12.35 3.17
C SER A 573 4.05 10.99 3.67
N ASN A 574 5.37 10.78 3.76
CA ASN A 574 5.99 9.50 4.08
C ASN A 574 6.00 9.26 5.59
N LEU A 575 6.16 10.33 6.38
CA LEU A 575 6.44 10.28 7.83
C LEU A 575 5.37 9.51 8.63
N ASN A 576 4.09 9.57 8.22
CA ASN A 576 2.97 8.84 8.83
C ASN A 576 3.09 7.29 8.76
N ARG A 577 3.96 6.72 7.91
CA ARG A 577 4.19 5.25 7.85
C ARG A 577 5.65 4.82 7.69
N GLN A 578 6.58 5.75 7.45
CA GLN A 578 8.01 5.50 7.30
C GLN A 578 8.74 5.99 8.56
N PHE A 579 8.46 5.31 9.67
CA PHE A 579 8.70 5.80 11.04
C PHE A 579 10.18 5.99 11.43
N LEU A 580 11.12 5.55 10.58
CA LEU A 580 12.55 5.80 10.74
C LEU A 580 12.92 7.26 10.46
N PHE A 581 12.10 7.97 9.67
CA PHE A 581 12.37 9.34 9.24
C PHE A 581 11.78 10.38 10.19
N ARG A 582 12.30 11.61 10.13
CA ARG A 582 11.81 12.77 10.87
C ARG A 582 11.67 13.97 9.93
N PRO A 583 11.00 15.06 10.35
CA PRO A 583 10.96 16.30 9.56
C PRO A 583 12.34 16.90 9.21
N ARG A 584 13.40 16.56 9.95
CA ARG A 584 14.80 16.92 9.66
C ARG A 584 15.44 16.14 8.51
N ASP A 585 14.83 15.03 8.09
CA ASP A 585 15.35 14.13 7.04
C ASP A 585 14.69 14.36 5.67
N LEU A 586 13.71 15.28 5.58
CA LEU A 586 13.01 15.62 4.34
C LEU A 586 13.98 16.00 3.21
N GLY A 587 13.77 15.44 2.02
CA GLY A 587 14.67 15.61 0.87
C GLY A 587 15.95 14.77 0.91
N SER A 588 16.25 14.04 2.00
CA SER A 588 17.33 13.04 2.01
C SER A 588 16.86 11.74 1.33
N PHE A 589 17.78 10.93 0.78
CA PHE A 589 17.44 9.62 0.23
C PHE A 589 16.98 8.65 1.32
N LYS A 590 15.90 7.91 1.04
CA LYS A 590 15.34 6.90 1.96
C LYS A 590 16.37 5.83 2.31
N SER A 591 17.13 5.38 1.30
CA SER A 591 18.18 4.35 1.39
C SER A 591 19.38 4.73 2.25
N GLU A 592 19.60 6.02 2.55
CA GLU A 592 20.66 6.49 3.44
C GLU A 592 20.13 6.78 4.86
N ALA A 593 18.96 7.42 4.94
CA ALA A 593 18.35 7.80 6.21
C ALA A 593 17.87 6.59 7.02
N ALA A 594 17.34 5.54 6.37
CA ALA A 594 16.81 4.37 7.06
C ALA A 594 17.93 3.52 7.72
N PRO A 595 19.03 3.18 7.04
CA PRO A 595 20.21 2.58 7.67
C PRO A 595 20.77 3.40 8.83
N ARG A 596 20.91 4.73 8.66
CA ARG A 596 21.33 5.65 9.72
C ARG A 596 20.44 5.56 10.97
N ALA A 597 19.13 5.48 10.80
CA ALA A 597 18.19 5.33 11.91
C ALA A 597 18.30 3.96 12.60
N VAL A 598 18.38 2.85 11.86
CA VAL A 598 18.44 1.51 12.48
C VAL A 598 19.80 1.16 13.05
N THR A 599 20.90 1.76 12.60
CA THR A 599 22.20 1.67 13.27
C THR A 599 22.18 2.38 14.64
N GLU A 600 21.35 3.42 14.83
CA GLU A 600 21.12 3.99 16.16
C GLU A 600 20.31 3.03 17.07
N MET A 601 19.37 2.27 16.50
CA MET A 601 18.60 1.23 17.20
C MET A 601 19.46 -0.01 17.52
N ASN A 602 20.40 -0.35 16.65
CA ASN A 602 21.36 -1.42 16.87
C ASN A 602 22.79 -1.07 16.36
N PRO A 603 23.69 -0.66 17.28
CA PRO A 603 25.09 -0.39 16.96
C PRO A 603 25.84 -1.58 16.34
N ASP A 604 25.38 -2.82 16.55
CA ASP A 604 25.98 -4.01 15.94
C ASP A 604 25.90 -3.98 14.39
N LEU A 605 25.02 -3.15 13.81
CA LEU A 605 24.91 -2.91 12.36
C LEU A 605 25.86 -1.82 11.82
N GLN A 606 26.70 -1.20 12.66
CA GLN A 606 27.61 -0.13 12.24
C GLN A 606 28.58 -0.63 11.15
N GLY A 607 28.44 -0.09 9.93
CA GLY A 607 29.21 -0.52 8.75
C GLY A 607 28.71 -1.80 8.06
N LYS A 608 27.72 -2.49 8.63
CA LYS A 608 27.11 -3.70 8.04
C LYS A 608 26.18 -3.39 6.89
N ILE A 609 25.50 -2.23 6.93
CA ILE A 609 24.63 -1.78 5.85
C ILE A 609 25.43 -1.06 4.75
N GLN A 610 25.05 -1.24 3.49
CA GLN A 610 25.52 -0.51 2.32
C GLN A 610 24.31 0.06 1.58
N SER A 611 24.32 1.38 1.38
CA SER A 611 23.25 2.13 0.71
C SER A 611 23.56 2.31 -0.78
N PHE A 612 22.50 2.29 -1.58
CA PHE A 612 22.47 2.55 -3.01
C PHE A 612 21.30 3.51 -3.31
N GLN A 613 21.46 4.35 -4.34
CA GLN A 613 20.43 5.31 -4.81
C GLN A 613 19.84 4.88 -6.17
N GLU A 614 20.25 3.72 -6.68
CA GLU A 614 19.98 3.27 -8.04
C GLU A 614 18.73 2.37 -8.11
N ALA A 615 17.73 2.82 -8.86
CA ALA A 615 16.51 2.07 -9.15
C ALA A 615 16.82 0.76 -9.89
N VAL A 616 16.37 -0.38 -9.34
CA VAL A 616 16.62 -1.70 -9.94
C VAL A 616 16.01 -1.82 -11.33
N GLY A 617 16.76 -2.43 -12.25
CA GLY A 617 16.38 -2.59 -13.65
C GLY A 617 17.60 -2.68 -14.56
N ASP A 618 17.39 -3.08 -15.81
CA ASP A 618 18.41 -3.42 -16.81
C ASP A 618 19.58 -2.40 -16.90
N ARG A 619 19.30 -1.11 -16.70
CA ARG A 619 20.29 -0.01 -16.73
C ARG A 619 21.32 -0.07 -15.60
N THR A 620 21.04 -0.82 -14.53
CA THR A 620 21.82 -0.89 -13.28
C THR A 620 22.50 -2.24 -13.06
N GLU A 621 22.44 -3.16 -14.02
CA GLU A 621 23.10 -4.49 -13.94
C GLU A 621 24.64 -4.43 -13.92
N HIS A 622 25.20 -3.27 -14.23
CA HIS A 622 26.62 -2.98 -14.01
C HIS A 622 26.98 -2.74 -12.52
N ILE A 623 25.97 -2.64 -11.65
CA ILE A 623 26.06 -2.56 -10.18
C ILE A 623 25.47 -3.85 -9.60
N PHE A 624 24.23 -4.18 -9.95
CA PHE A 624 23.48 -5.36 -9.48
C PHE A 624 23.65 -6.56 -10.44
N GLY A 625 24.91 -6.82 -10.80
CA GLY A 625 25.34 -7.90 -11.70
C GLY A 625 25.74 -9.18 -10.97
N ASP A 626 26.44 -10.06 -11.68
CA ASP A 626 26.83 -11.39 -11.20
C ASP A 626 27.59 -11.34 -9.86
N ASP A 627 28.65 -10.51 -9.78
CA ASP A 627 29.48 -10.34 -8.58
C ASP A 627 28.69 -9.80 -7.37
N PHE A 628 27.57 -9.10 -7.58
CA PHE A 628 26.72 -8.62 -6.48
C PHE A 628 25.82 -9.76 -5.97
N PHE A 629 25.13 -10.47 -6.86
CA PHE A 629 24.22 -11.55 -6.48
C PHE A 629 24.94 -12.78 -5.91
N ASP A 630 26.16 -13.10 -6.37
CA ASP A 630 26.97 -14.20 -5.82
C ASP A 630 27.24 -14.01 -4.30
N HIS A 631 27.29 -12.76 -3.82
CA HIS A 631 27.51 -12.43 -2.41
C HIS A 631 26.22 -12.33 -1.56
N LEU A 632 25.04 -12.64 -2.12
CA LEU A 632 23.76 -12.66 -1.41
C LEU A 632 23.32 -14.07 -1.00
N ASP A 633 22.64 -14.16 0.15
CA ASP A 633 21.93 -15.38 0.59
C ASP A 633 20.43 -15.32 0.29
N CYS A 634 19.80 -14.13 0.32
CA CYS A 634 18.39 -13.91 -0.02
C CYS A 634 18.13 -12.44 -0.42
N VAL A 635 17.03 -12.22 -1.13
CA VAL A 635 16.51 -10.92 -1.57
C VAL A 635 15.16 -10.66 -0.90
N THR A 636 14.84 -9.41 -0.58
CA THR A 636 13.56 -9.00 0.00
C THR A 636 13.04 -7.74 -0.68
N ASN A 637 11.84 -7.81 -1.23
CA ASN A 637 11.17 -6.69 -1.88
C ASN A 637 10.36 -5.87 -0.85
N ALA A 638 10.48 -4.55 -0.97
CA ALA A 638 9.72 -3.54 -0.24
C ALA A 638 9.16 -2.48 -1.23
N LEU A 639 8.76 -2.97 -2.40
CA LEU A 639 8.39 -2.21 -3.60
C LEU A 639 6.93 -1.75 -3.60
N ASP A 640 6.59 -0.80 -4.45
CA ASP A 640 5.24 -0.23 -4.62
C ASP A 640 4.59 -0.54 -5.98
N ASN A 641 5.37 -0.96 -6.98
CA ASN A 641 4.92 -1.24 -8.35
C ASN A 641 5.20 -2.70 -8.76
N VAL A 642 4.50 -3.18 -9.80
CA VAL A 642 4.60 -4.58 -10.29
C VAL A 642 5.82 -4.81 -11.17
N LEU A 643 6.24 -3.81 -11.98
CA LEU A 643 7.33 -3.98 -12.93
C LEU A 643 8.68 -4.23 -12.24
N ALA A 644 8.97 -3.51 -11.15
CA ALA A 644 10.16 -3.74 -10.33
C ALA A 644 10.12 -5.11 -9.62
N ARG A 645 8.94 -5.59 -9.18
CA ARG A 645 8.77 -6.93 -8.61
C ARG A 645 9.10 -8.01 -9.63
N GLN A 646 8.51 -7.93 -10.82
CA GLN A 646 8.78 -8.85 -11.92
C GLN A 646 10.25 -8.81 -12.38
N TYR A 647 10.90 -7.64 -12.35
CA TYR A 647 12.34 -7.55 -12.58
C TYR A 647 13.13 -8.33 -11.52
N MET A 648 12.88 -8.05 -10.24
CA MET A 648 13.59 -8.72 -9.14
C MET A 648 13.31 -10.22 -9.09
N ASP A 649 12.09 -10.67 -9.38
CA ASP A 649 11.72 -12.08 -9.54
C ASP A 649 12.57 -12.76 -10.62
N ARG A 650 12.65 -12.18 -11.83
CA ARG A 650 13.51 -12.70 -12.91
C ARG A 650 14.99 -12.77 -12.51
N ARG A 651 15.51 -11.78 -11.76
CA ARG A 651 16.90 -11.81 -11.25
C ARG A 651 17.08 -12.91 -10.20
N CYS A 652 16.13 -13.09 -9.28
CA CYS A 652 16.18 -14.13 -8.25
C CYS A 652 16.10 -15.54 -8.84
N VAL A 653 15.26 -15.75 -9.86
CA VAL A 653 15.25 -16.99 -10.66
C VAL A 653 16.63 -17.20 -11.33
N TYR A 654 17.14 -16.22 -12.07
CA TYR A 654 18.43 -16.34 -12.78
C TYR A 654 19.63 -16.63 -11.87
N TYR A 655 19.63 -16.10 -10.64
CA TYR A 655 20.70 -16.27 -9.65
C TYR A 655 20.42 -17.35 -8.58
N GLU A 656 19.34 -18.13 -8.71
CA GLU A 656 18.96 -19.16 -7.71
C GLU A 656 18.92 -18.61 -6.28
N LYS A 657 18.31 -17.42 -6.10
CA LYS A 657 18.19 -16.77 -4.78
C LYS A 657 16.75 -16.85 -4.24
N PRO A 658 16.56 -17.21 -2.96
CA PRO A 658 15.29 -17.03 -2.27
C PRO A 658 14.85 -15.56 -2.31
N LEU A 659 13.58 -15.33 -2.64
CA LEU A 659 12.95 -14.02 -2.66
C LEU A 659 11.76 -13.98 -1.70
N LEU A 660 11.76 -12.97 -0.84
CA LEU A 660 10.63 -12.60 0.01
C LEU A 660 9.89 -11.40 -0.60
N GLU A 661 8.62 -11.59 -0.91
CA GLU A 661 7.74 -10.61 -1.56
C GLU A 661 6.60 -10.21 -0.60
N SER A 662 6.19 -8.94 -0.63
CA SER A 662 5.05 -8.46 0.15
C SER A 662 4.44 -7.17 -0.42
N GLY A 663 3.12 -7.06 -0.27
CA GLY A 663 2.34 -5.89 -0.71
C GLY A 663 1.35 -5.45 0.36
N THR A 664 0.96 -4.17 0.32
CA THR A 664 -0.06 -3.60 1.21
C THR A 664 -0.97 -2.62 0.46
N LEU A 665 -2.28 -2.74 0.66
CA LEU A 665 -3.31 -1.85 0.09
C LEU A 665 -4.32 -1.49 1.19
N GLY A 666 -4.14 -0.34 1.82
CA GLY A 666 -4.91 0.08 2.99
C GLY A 666 -4.80 -0.92 4.13
N THR A 667 -5.92 -1.52 4.54
CA THR A 667 -5.97 -2.59 5.55
C THR A 667 -5.50 -3.96 5.05
N LYS A 668 -5.38 -4.14 3.73
CA LYS A 668 -5.08 -5.42 3.07
C LYS A 668 -3.56 -5.63 2.93
N ALA A 669 -3.09 -6.86 3.10
CA ALA A 669 -1.71 -7.24 2.83
C ALA A 669 -1.60 -8.65 2.23
N ASN A 670 -0.54 -8.87 1.45
CA ASN A 670 -0.10 -10.20 1.03
C ASN A 670 1.40 -10.39 1.33
N VAL A 671 1.79 -11.63 1.56
CA VAL A 671 3.18 -12.09 1.70
C VAL A 671 3.34 -13.35 0.87
N GLN A 672 4.39 -13.41 0.06
CA GLN A 672 4.75 -14.58 -0.75
C GLN A 672 6.23 -14.90 -0.58
N VAL A 673 6.54 -16.19 -0.55
CA VAL A 673 7.91 -16.71 -0.49
C VAL A 673 8.21 -17.53 -1.74
N VAL A 674 9.32 -17.19 -2.41
CA VAL A 674 9.77 -17.77 -3.68
C VAL A 674 11.13 -18.43 -3.44
N LEU A 675 11.22 -19.74 -3.70
CA LEU A 675 12.31 -20.60 -3.26
C LEU A 675 12.90 -21.44 -4.43
N PRO A 676 14.22 -21.36 -4.67
CA PRO A 676 14.90 -22.14 -5.69
C PRO A 676 14.59 -23.63 -5.66
N HIS A 677 14.23 -24.17 -6.83
CA HIS A 677 13.89 -25.58 -7.09
C HIS A 677 12.74 -26.16 -6.21
N LEU A 678 11.94 -25.30 -5.55
CA LEU A 678 10.82 -25.74 -4.70
C LEU A 678 9.48 -25.09 -5.09
N THR A 679 9.41 -23.77 -5.25
CA THR A 679 8.13 -23.05 -5.52
C THR A 679 8.04 -22.50 -6.93
N GLU A 680 6.85 -22.06 -7.32
CA GLU A 680 6.68 -21.08 -8.41
C GLU A 680 7.44 -19.76 -8.12
N SER A 681 7.57 -18.90 -9.14
CA SER A 681 8.06 -17.52 -9.01
C SER A 681 6.89 -16.53 -8.89
N TYR A 682 7.15 -15.27 -8.49
CA TYR A 682 6.08 -14.24 -8.44
C TYR A 682 5.42 -14.06 -9.82
N SER A 683 6.23 -14.01 -10.89
CA SER A 683 5.78 -13.86 -12.28
C SER A 683 5.09 -15.11 -12.86
N SER A 684 5.03 -16.23 -12.11
CA SER A 684 4.31 -17.44 -12.53
C SER A 684 2.80 -17.28 -12.39
N SER A 685 2.35 -16.31 -11.58
CA SER A 685 0.94 -15.92 -11.42
C SER A 685 0.68 -14.57 -12.10
N GLN A 686 -0.58 -14.32 -12.51
CA GLN A 686 -1.01 -13.01 -12.99
C GLN A 686 -1.97 -12.35 -11.99
N ASP A 687 -1.59 -11.16 -11.55
CA ASP A 687 -2.52 -10.15 -11.04
C ASP A 687 -3.41 -9.65 -12.20
N PRO A 688 -4.74 -9.47 -12.01
CA PRO A 688 -5.59 -8.80 -12.98
C PRO A 688 -5.07 -7.40 -13.34
N PRO A 689 -5.07 -7.01 -14.63
CA PRO A 689 -4.62 -5.69 -15.06
C PRO A 689 -5.52 -4.58 -14.53
N GLU A 690 -4.97 -3.36 -14.42
CA GLU A 690 -5.77 -2.16 -14.21
C GLU A 690 -6.81 -2.04 -15.33
N LYS A 691 -8.05 -1.72 -14.97
CA LYS A 691 -9.11 -1.45 -15.94
C LYS A 691 -8.99 -0.01 -16.45
N GLU A 692 -8.38 0.16 -17.61
CA GLU A 692 -8.42 1.44 -18.32
C GLU A 692 -9.80 1.65 -18.96
N ALA A 693 -10.26 2.91 -18.98
CA ALA A 693 -11.53 3.27 -19.62
C ALA A 693 -11.36 3.37 -21.15
N PRO A 694 -12.37 2.96 -21.95
CA PRO A 694 -12.32 3.09 -23.41
C PRO A 694 -12.04 4.54 -23.84
N MET A 695 -11.27 4.72 -24.92
CA MET A 695 -10.82 6.04 -25.35
C MET A 695 -12.00 6.91 -25.80
N CYS A 696 -13.02 6.34 -26.45
CA CYS A 696 -14.25 7.06 -26.78
C CYS A 696 -15.01 7.53 -25.53
N THR A 697 -14.96 6.77 -24.42
CA THR A 697 -15.58 7.13 -23.14
C THR A 697 -14.87 8.31 -22.50
N VAL A 698 -13.54 8.29 -22.41
CA VAL A 698 -12.73 9.39 -21.86
C VAL A 698 -12.86 10.66 -22.73
N LYS A 699 -12.79 10.50 -24.05
CA LYS A 699 -12.74 11.59 -25.04
C LYS A 699 -14.11 12.23 -25.34
N SER A 700 -15.19 11.45 -25.35
CA SER A 700 -16.50 11.89 -25.87
C SER A 700 -17.71 11.56 -24.98
N PHE A 701 -17.65 10.53 -24.13
CA PHE A 701 -18.82 10.03 -23.39
C PHE A 701 -18.56 9.73 -21.89
N PRO A 702 -17.99 10.65 -21.10
CA PRO A 702 -17.80 10.44 -19.67
C PRO A 702 -19.16 10.34 -18.94
N ASN A 703 -19.18 9.59 -17.84
CA ASN A 703 -20.38 9.33 -17.04
C ASN A 703 -20.11 9.16 -15.53
N ILE A 704 -18.84 8.93 -15.15
CA ILE A 704 -18.32 8.98 -13.78
C ILE A 704 -17.14 9.95 -13.70
N ILE A 705 -16.80 10.42 -12.50
CA ILE A 705 -15.77 11.45 -12.30
C ILE A 705 -14.39 10.96 -12.74
N GLU A 706 -14.07 9.67 -12.54
CA GLU A 706 -12.80 9.03 -12.93
C GLU A 706 -12.46 9.26 -14.41
N HIS A 707 -13.45 9.19 -15.32
CA HIS A 707 -13.26 9.46 -16.75
C HIS A 707 -12.88 10.94 -17.02
N THR A 708 -13.44 11.87 -16.26
CA THR A 708 -13.12 13.30 -16.37
C THR A 708 -11.76 13.65 -15.76
N ILE A 709 -11.33 12.92 -14.71
CA ILE A 709 -10.01 13.09 -14.08
C ILE A 709 -8.91 12.53 -14.98
N GLN A 710 -9.14 11.37 -15.62
CA GLN A 710 -8.21 10.83 -16.62
C GLN A 710 -8.03 11.83 -17.77
N TRP A 711 -9.13 12.31 -18.36
CA TRP A 711 -9.08 13.34 -19.41
C TRP A 711 -8.35 14.62 -18.96
N ALA A 712 -8.57 15.08 -17.72
CA ALA A 712 -7.92 16.28 -17.20
C ALA A 712 -6.40 16.09 -17.01
N LYS A 713 -5.96 14.88 -16.64
CA LYS A 713 -4.54 14.50 -16.58
C LYS A 713 -3.91 14.36 -17.97
N GLU A 714 -4.65 13.84 -18.94
CA GLU A 714 -4.25 13.82 -20.35
C GLU A 714 -4.06 15.25 -20.88
N ARG A 715 -5.03 16.15 -20.65
CA ARG A 715 -4.91 17.59 -20.99
C ARG A 715 -3.75 18.29 -20.29
N PHE A 716 -3.44 17.97 -19.04
CA PHE A 716 -2.26 18.49 -18.35
C PHE A 716 -0.97 18.11 -19.11
N SER A 717 -0.83 16.85 -19.51
CA SER A 717 0.32 16.36 -20.28
C SER A 717 0.38 16.98 -21.68
N GLU A 718 -0.75 17.09 -22.37
CA GLU A 718 -0.88 17.65 -23.73
C GLU A 718 -0.66 19.16 -23.80
N PHE A 719 -0.89 19.89 -22.71
CA PHE A 719 -0.69 21.35 -22.67
C PHE A 719 0.66 21.75 -22.10
N PHE A 720 1.16 21.07 -21.07
CA PHE A 720 2.27 21.56 -20.25
C PHE A 720 3.51 20.65 -20.19
N ALA A 721 3.45 19.42 -20.70
CA ALA A 721 4.59 18.50 -20.75
C ALA A 721 5.04 18.20 -22.20
N LYS A 722 4.23 17.44 -22.95
CA LYS A 722 4.55 16.98 -24.32
C LYS A 722 4.97 18.12 -25.27
N PRO A 723 4.29 19.29 -25.33
CA PRO A 723 4.70 20.37 -26.22
C PRO A 723 6.10 20.88 -25.90
N ALA A 724 6.40 21.10 -24.61
CA ALA A 724 7.71 21.59 -24.17
C ALA A 724 8.83 20.58 -24.48
N GLU A 725 8.57 19.28 -24.35
CA GLU A 725 9.48 18.22 -24.79
C GLU A 725 9.71 18.24 -26.31
N THR A 726 8.65 18.21 -27.12
CA THR A 726 8.72 18.23 -28.59
C THR A 726 9.39 19.51 -29.12
N ILE A 727 9.16 20.66 -28.50
CA ILE A 727 9.82 21.93 -28.86
C ILE A 727 11.31 21.90 -28.48
N ASN A 728 11.66 21.41 -27.29
CA ASN A 728 13.06 21.25 -26.91
C ASN A 728 13.79 20.26 -27.85
N GLN A 729 13.13 19.18 -28.30
CA GLN A 729 13.66 18.26 -29.30
C GLN A 729 13.85 18.97 -30.66
N TYR A 730 12.85 19.70 -31.16
CA TYR A 730 12.95 20.50 -32.39
C TYR A 730 14.10 21.51 -32.37
N LEU A 731 14.35 22.15 -31.21
CA LEU A 731 15.41 23.13 -31.03
C LEU A 731 16.82 22.53 -30.83
N THR A 732 16.95 21.23 -30.57
CA THR A 732 18.24 20.60 -30.21
C THR A 732 18.66 19.43 -31.10
N ILE A 733 17.74 18.77 -31.79
CA ILE A 733 18.01 17.64 -32.69
C ILE A 733 18.10 18.13 -34.14
N PRO A 734 19.29 18.08 -34.79
CA PRO A 734 19.41 18.42 -36.20
C PRO A 734 18.47 17.58 -37.06
N ASN A 735 17.82 18.23 -38.03
CA ASN A 735 16.87 17.63 -38.96
C ASN A 735 15.67 16.91 -38.30
N TYR A 736 15.28 17.29 -37.07
CA TYR A 736 14.16 16.67 -36.32
C TYR A 736 12.89 16.42 -37.15
N ILE A 737 12.46 17.41 -37.96
CA ILE A 737 11.26 17.28 -38.83
C ILE A 737 11.43 16.20 -39.91
N GLU A 738 12.63 15.96 -40.42
CA GLU A 738 12.91 14.87 -41.36
C GLU A 738 12.87 13.51 -40.66
N THR A 739 13.34 13.44 -39.40
CA THR A 739 13.22 12.24 -38.55
C THR A 739 11.76 11.94 -38.21
N LEU A 740 10.97 12.96 -37.84
CA LEU A 740 9.53 12.81 -37.56
C LEU A 740 8.76 12.26 -38.78
N ARG A 741 9.13 12.67 -40.00
CA ARG A 741 8.53 12.16 -41.24
C ARG A 741 8.89 10.71 -41.58
N GLN A 742 9.85 10.10 -40.87
CA GLN A 742 10.15 8.66 -40.92
C GLN A 742 9.41 7.89 -39.82
N GLY A 743 8.92 8.58 -38.78
CA GLY A 743 7.94 8.07 -37.82
C GLY A 743 6.50 8.20 -38.32
N GLY A 744 5.55 7.61 -37.58
CA GLY A 744 4.13 7.72 -37.88
C GLY A 744 3.52 9.07 -37.47
N ASN A 745 2.59 9.59 -38.28
CA ASN A 745 1.76 10.77 -38.01
C ASN A 745 2.51 12.10 -37.67
N PRO A 746 3.35 12.64 -38.57
CA PRO A 746 4.10 13.88 -38.31
C PRO A 746 3.24 15.16 -38.24
N ILE A 747 2.01 15.16 -38.76
CA ILE A 747 1.17 16.38 -38.91
C ILE A 747 0.85 17.00 -37.54
N GLU A 748 0.50 16.17 -36.57
CA GLU A 748 0.03 16.58 -35.24
C GLU A 748 1.14 17.29 -34.45
N GLN A 749 2.35 16.73 -34.47
CA GLN A 749 3.53 17.33 -33.85
C GLN A 749 3.99 18.60 -34.57
N ILE A 750 3.93 18.65 -35.91
CA ILE A 750 4.24 19.87 -36.68
C ILE A 750 3.26 21.01 -36.32
N ASN A 751 1.96 20.71 -36.17
CA ASN A 751 0.96 21.67 -35.72
C ASN A 751 1.19 22.13 -34.27
N GLN A 752 1.58 21.23 -33.36
CA GLN A 752 1.91 21.57 -31.97
C GLN A 752 3.13 22.51 -31.89
N ILE A 753 4.18 22.26 -32.69
CA ILE A 753 5.33 23.15 -32.80
C ILE A 753 4.90 24.54 -33.29
N LYS A 754 4.02 24.61 -34.30
CA LYS A 754 3.47 25.88 -34.81
C LYS A 754 2.61 26.62 -33.78
N GLU A 755 1.72 25.93 -33.07
CA GLU A 755 0.85 26.55 -32.03
C GLU A 755 1.71 27.25 -30.98
N PHE A 756 2.73 26.57 -30.47
CA PHE A 756 3.52 27.05 -29.33
C PHE A 756 4.64 28.02 -29.74
N LEU A 757 5.30 27.84 -30.90
CA LEU A 757 6.37 28.76 -31.33
C LEU A 757 5.86 30.01 -32.07
N VAL A 758 4.67 29.94 -32.69
CA VAL A 758 4.15 30.98 -33.60
C VAL A 758 2.79 31.51 -33.17
N ASP A 759 1.74 30.67 -33.12
CA ASP A 759 0.36 31.17 -33.02
C ASP A 759 0.00 31.69 -31.61
N SER A 760 0.54 31.05 -30.58
CA SER A 760 0.17 31.24 -29.16
C SER A 760 1.37 31.42 -28.23
N ARG A 761 2.56 31.75 -28.76
CA ARG A 761 3.76 31.98 -27.95
C ARG A 761 3.56 33.18 -26.99
N PRO A 762 3.59 33.00 -25.66
CA PRO A 762 3.45 34.10 -24.72
C PRO A 762 4.74 34.92 -24.61
N THR A 763 4.58 36.22 -24.40
CA THR A 763 5.67 37.17 -24.11
C THR A 763 5.58 37.71 -22.68
N ASN A 764 4.39 37.67 -22.08
CA ASN A 764 4.08 38.17 -20.75
C ASN A 764 2.90 37.37 -20.15
N PHE A 765 2.64 37.52 -18.85
CA PHE A 765 1.60 36.74 -18.16
C PHE A 765 0.16 37.00 -18.65
N ALA A 766 -0.16 38.19 -19.18
CA ALA A 766 -1.49 38.45 -19.74
C ALA A 766 -1.73 37.65 -21.03
N ASP A 767 -0.67 37.31 -21.78
CA ASP A 767 -0.77 36.38 -22.91
C ASP A 767 -1.11 34.97 -22.43
N CYS A 768 -0.51 34.53 -21.31
CA CYS A 768 -0.84 33.24 -20.68
C CYS A 768 -2.29 33.19 -20.18
N VAL A 769 -2.80 34.26 -19.57
CA VAL A 769 -4.21 34.39 -19.16
C VAL A 769 -5.14 34.40 -20.39
N ARG A 770 -4.74 35.03 -21.49
CA ARG A 770 -5.48 34.99 -22.77
C ARG A 770 -5.55 33.58 -23.35
N TRP A 771 -4.42 32.87 -23.40
CA TRP A 771 -4.38 31.47 -23.85
C TRP A 771 -5.27 30.58 -22.96
N ALA A 772 -5.18 30.70 -21.64
CA ALA A 772 -6.01 29.95 -20.69
C ALA A 772 -7.52 30.21 -20.90
N ARG A 773 -7.92 31.48 -21.12
CA ARG A 773 -9.32 31.83 -21.39
C ARG A 773 -9.81 31.28 -22.74
N LEU A 774 -8.95 31.20 -23.76
CA LEU A 774 -9.30 30.60 -25.04
C LEU A 774 -9.37 29.06 -24.97
N LYS A 775 -8.49 28.40 -24.20
CA LYS A 775 -8.58 26.95 -23.94
C LYS A 775 -9.83 26.59 -23.12
N PHE A 776 -10.28 27.44 -22.19
CA PHE A 776 -11.58 27.26 -21.51
C PHE A 776 -12.73 27.23 -22.53
N GLU A 777 -12.77 28.18 -23.47
CA GLU A 777 -13.83 28.19 -24.48
C GLU A 777 -13.74 26.98 -25.40
N LEU A 778 -12.53 26.55 -25.76
CA LEU A 778 -12.31 25.39 -26.62
C LEU A 778 -12.88 24.11 -26.00
N GLU A 779 -12.40 23.74 -24.81
CA GLU A 779 -12.68 22.43 -24.21
C GLU A 779 -14.11 22.32 -23.64
N PHE A 780 -14.61 23.38 -22.99
CA PHE A 780 -15.86 23.33 -22.21
C PHE A 780 -17.08 23.95 -22.92
N ASN A 781 -16.88 24.64 -24.05
CA ASN A 781 -17.96 25.26 -24.83
C ASN A 781 -17.95 24.81 -26.31
N ASN A 782 -16.86 25.07 -27.04
CA ASN A 782 -16.78 24.87 -28.49
C ASN A 782 -16.79 23.39 -28.90
N GLU A 783 -15.95 22.54 -28.31
CA GLU A 783 -15.95 21.12 -28.63
C GLU A 783 -17.23 20.41 -28.14
N ILE A 784 -17.87 20.93 -27.09
CA ILE A 784 -19.21 20.47 -26.66
C ILE A 784 -20.29 20.85 -27.70
N ARG A 785 -20.27 22.08 -28.23
CA ARG A 785 -21.16 22.46 -29.34
C ARG A 785 -20.89 21.67 -30.62
N GLN A 786 -19.62 21.37 -30.92
CA GLN A 786 -19.25 20.52 -32.06
C GLN A 786 -19.75 19.09 -31.88
N LEU A 787 -19.62 18.52 -30.68
CA LEU A 787 -20.13 17.19 -30.36
C LEU A 787 -21.65 17.12 -30.51
N LEU A 788 -22.38 18.10 -29.98
CA LEU A 788 -23.84 18.21 -30.14
C LEU A 788 -24.29 18.50 -31.59
N HIS A 789 -23.43 19.13 -32.41
CA HIS A 789 -23.69 19.33 -33.84
C HIS A 789 -23.53 18.03 -34.65
N SER A 790 -22.49 17.24 -34.35
CA SER A 790 -22.28 15.92 -34.97
C SER A 790 -23.22 14.83 -34.42
N LEU A 791 -23.68 14.95 -33.17
CA LEU A 791 -24.56 14.00 -32.46
C LEU A 791 -25.68 14.75 -31.71
N PRO A 792 -26.79 15.12 -32.39
CA PRO A 792 -27.91 15.87 -31.79
C PRO A 792 -28.52 15.22 -30.54
N ARG A 793 -29.13 16.02 -29.66
CA ARG A 793 -29.75 15.53 -28.41
C ARG A 793 -30.93 14.58 -28.64
N ASP A 794 -31.64 14.79 -29.74
CA ASP A 794 -32.79 14.01 -30.22
C ASP A 794 -32.39 12.91 -31.21
N LEU A 795 -31.08 12.62 -31.37
CA LEU A 795 -30.60 11.53 -32.21
C LEU A 795 -31.11 10.17 -31.71
N ILE A 796 -31.79 9.45 -32.61
CA ILE A 796 -32.28 8.08 -32.39
C ILE A 796 -31.39 7.12 -33.19
N THR A 797 -31.03 5.97 -32.60
CA THR A 797 -30.23 4.93 -33.26
C THR A 797 -31.06 4.14 -34.28
N LYS A 798 -30.43 3.26 -35.06
CA LYS A 798 -31.12 2.45 -36.09
C LYS A 798 -32.15 1.49 -35.48
N GLU A 799 -31.99 1.18 -34.21
CA GLU A 799 -32.79 0.29 -33.37
C GLU A 799 -33.98 1.01 -32.73
N GLY A 800 -34.14 2.32 -32.94
CA GLY A 800 -35.26 3.11 -32.41
C GLY A 800 -35.06 3.65 -30.99
N VAL A 801 -33.84 3.53 -30.42
CA VAL A 801 -33.51 3.96 -29.05
C VAL A 801 -32.83 5.34 -29.08
N PRO A 802 -33.06 6.25 -28.12
CA PRO A 802 -32.28 7.49 -28.03
C PRO A 802 -30.77 7.23 -27.87
N PHE A 803 -29.94 7.89 -28.68
CA PHE A 803 -28.48 7.75 -28.64
C PHE A 803 -27.89 8.14 -27.28
N TRP A 804 -28.41 9.22 -26.70
CA TRP A 804 -28.05 9.72 -25.37
C TRP A 804 -28.89 8.99 -24.30
N SER A 805 -28.54 7.72 -24.05
CA SER A 805 -29.16 6.87 -23.05
C SER A 805 -28.12 5.97 -22.36
N GLY A 806 -28.49 5.45 -21.17
CA GLY A 806 -27.60 4.64 -20.34
C GLY A 806 -26.26 5.35 -20.04
N PRO A 807 -25.11 4.79 -20.44
CA PRO A 807 -23.79 5.37 -20.19
C PRO A 807 -23.51 6.69 -20.95
N LYS A 808 -24.37 7.12 -21.88
CA LYS A 808 -24.16 8.32 -22.71
C LYS A 808 -24.99 9.51 -22.22
N ARG A 809 -24.40 10.33 -21.35
CA ARG A 809 -25.02 11.57 -20.84
C ARG A 809 -24.90 12.69 -21.88
N ALA A 810 -26.02 13.33 -22.25
CA ALA A 810 -26.03 14.42 -23.25
C ALA A 810 -25.43 15.69 -22.64
N PRO A 811 -24.35 16.27 -23.21
CA PRO A 811 -23.65 17.37 -22.56
C PRO A 811 -24.29 18.75 -22.78
N GLU A 812 -23.95 19.69 -21.90
CA GLU A 812 -24.30 21.12 -21.92
C GLU A 812 -23.02 21.98 -22.06
N PRO A 813 -22.94 22.96 -22.99
CA PRO A 813 -21.77 23.84 -23.12
C PRO A 813 -21.73 24.90 -22.01
N ILE A 814 -20.59 25.02 -21.32
CA ILE A 814 -20.41 25.95 -20.19
C ILE A 814 -19.98 27.33 -20.70
N ASN A 815 -20.83 28.34 -20.49
CA ASN A 815 -20.44 29.73 -20.70
C ASN A 815 -19.57 30.21 -19.53
N PHE A 816 -18.42 30.80 -19.83
CA PHE A 816 -17.50 31.30 -18.79
C PHE A 816 -18.16 32.37 -17.91
N ASN A 817 -17.76 32.39 -16.63
CA ASN A 817 -18.27 33.30 -15.61
C ASN A 817 -17.10 33.73 -14.71
N LEU A 818 -17.03 35.01 -14.35
CA LEU A 818 -16.02 35.56 -13.44
C LEU A 818 -16.39 35.36 -11.95
N ASP A 819 -17.67 35.16 -11.66
CA ASP A 819 -18.18 34.95 -10.30
C ASP A 819 -18.15 33.47 -9.87
N ASP A 820 -17.76 32.56 -10.77
CA ASP A 820 -17.61 31.13 -10.49
C ASP A 820 -16.16 30.78 -10.07
N PRO A 821 -15.94 30.24 -8.86
CA PRO A 821 -14.59 29.93 -8.38
C PRO A 821 -13.87 28.82 -9.17
N GLN A 822 -14.58 27.84 -9.73
CA GLN A 822 -13.96 26.77 -10.52
C GLN A 822 -13.49 27.29 -11.88
N HIS A 823 -14.33 28.12 -12.51
CA HIS A 823 -14.00 28.81 -13.76
C HIS A 823 -12.73 29.67 -13.59
N VAL A 824 -12.65 30.46 -12.52
CA VAL A 824 -11.48 31.31 -12.21
C VAL A 824 -10.25 30.46 -11.85
N THR A 825 -10.41 29.38 -11.08
CA THR A 825 -9.30 28.48 -10.70
C THR A 825 -8.65 27.83 -11.91
N PHE A 826 -9.43 27.37 -12.89
CA PHE A 826 -8.89 26.83 -14.14
C PHE A 826 -8.00 27.85 -14.86
N ILE A 827 -8.45 29.11 -14.95
CA ILE A 827 -7.67 30.17 -15.63
C ILE A 827 -6.36 30.46 -14.88
N ILE A 828 -6.41 30.59 -13.55
CA ILE A 828 -5.21 30.86 -12.73
C ILE A 828 -4.19 29.73 -12.89
N ALA A 829 -4.63 28.47 -12.75
CA ALA A 829 -3.75 27.32 -12.85
C ALA A 829 -3.17 27.18 -14.27
N ALA A 830 -4.01 27.16 -15.31
CA ALA A 830 -3.57 27.01 -16.69
C ALA A 830 -2.62 28.14 -17.15
N ALA A 831 -2.87 29.38 -16.72
CA ALA A 831 -2.00 30.52 -17.04
C ALA A 831 -0.64 30.42 -16.32
N ASN A 832 -0.60 29.99 -15.06
CA ASN A 832 0.66 29.82 -14.33
C ASN A 832 1.49 28.65 -14.86
N LEU A 833 0.85 27.56 -15.29
CA LEU A 833 1.56 26.40 -15.88
C LEU A 833 2.17 26.76 -17.24
N LEU A 834 1.42 27.46 -18.11
CA LEU A 834 2.01 27.98 -19.36
C LEU A 834 3.13 28.98 -19.06
N ALA A 835 2.97 29.85 -18.05
CA ALA A 835 4.02 30.79 -17.66
C ALA A 835 5.31 30.07 -17.23
N PHE A 836 5.19 29.00 -16.43
CA PHE A 836 6.32 28.12 -16.07
C PHE A 836 7.01 27.55 -17.31
N ASN A 837 6.25 27.02 -18.29
CA ASN A 837 6.83 26.46 -19.51
C ASN A 837 7.78 27.43 -20.25
N TYR A 838 7.47 28.73 -20.24
CA TYR A 838 8.26 29.77 -20.91
C TYR A 838 9.19 30.56 -19.97
N GLY A 839 9.30 30.19 -18.69
CA GLY A 839 10.10 30.93 -17.69
C GLY A 839 9.54 32.31 -17.35
N ILE A 840 8.26 32.56 -17.63
CA ILE A 840 7.55 33.80 -17.34
C ILE A 840 7.10 33.80 -15.87
N LYS A 841 7.26 34.93 -15.17
CA LYS A 841 6.73 35.08 -13.81
C LYS A 841 5.19 35.18 -13.85
N GLY A 842 4.52 34.20 -13.25
CA GLY A 842 3.06 34.21 -13.06
C GLY A 842 2.57 35.06 -11.87
N ASP A 843 1.24 35.16 -11.74
CA ASP A 843 0.54 35.84 -10.65
C ASP A 843 -0.48 34.90 -10.00
N ARG A 844 -0.71 35.06 -8.69
CA ARG A 844 -1.64 34.27 -7.87
C ARG A 844 -2.89 35.04 -7.45
N ASP A 845 -2.94 36.37 -7.58
CA ASP A 845 -4.12 37.15 -7.16
C ASP A 845 -5.29 36.96 -8.15
N PRO A 846 -6.43 36.38 -7.72
CA PRO A 846 -7.63 36.27 -8.56
C PRO A 846 -8.12 37.64 -9.00
N SER A 847 -7.92 38.69 -8.20
CA SER A 847 -8.33 40.06 -8.49
C SER A 847 -7.48 40.72 -9.59
N ALA A 848 -6.24 40.27 -9.79
CA ALA A 848 -5.37 40.68 -10.89
C ALA A 848 -5.72 39.90 -12.16
N VAL A 849 -5.86 38.57 -12.05
CA VAL A 849 -6.22 37.70 -13.18
C VAL A 849 -7.60 38.06 -13.74
N ASN A 850 -8.62 38.24 -12.91
CA ASN A 850 -9.99 38.57 -13.37
C ASN A 850 -10.04 39.90 -14.13
N LYS A 851 -9.19 40.89 -13.79
CA LYS A 851 -9.05 42.14 -14.57
C LYS A 851 -8.50 41.87 -15.97
N MET A 852 -7.51 41.00 -16.12
CA MET A 852 -6.99 40.59 -17.43
C MET A 852 -8.07 39.84 -18.22
N VAL A 853 -8.72 38.84 -17.61
CA VAL A 853 -9.79 38.05 -18.23
C VAL A 853 -10.93 38.92 -18.77
N SER A 854 -11.36 39.94 -18.01
CA SER A 854 -12.45 40.84 -18.43
C SER A 854 -12.17 41.65 -19.71
N THR A 855 -10.91 41.74 -20.16
CA THR A 855 -10.52 42.45 -21.40
C THR A 855 -10.44 41.53 -22.63
N ILE A 856 -10.46 40.21 -22.45
CA ILE A 856 -10.20 39.24 -23.50
C ILE A 856 -11.44 39.00 -24.36
N LYS A 857 -11.34 39.38 -25.64
CA LYS A 857 -12.35 39.04 -26.65
C LYS A 857 -12.19 37.59 -27.08
N VAL A 858 -13.28 36.84 -27.00
CA VAL A 858 -13.37 35.42 -27.38
C VAL A 858 -14.04 35.33 -28.76
N PRO A 859 -13.50 34.54 -29.72
CA PRO A 859 -14.15 34.32 -31.02
C PRO A 859 -15.49 33.58 -30.88
N GLU A 860 -16.43 33.85 -31.78
CA GLU A 860 -17.69 33.09 -31.84
C GLU A 860 -17.48 31.69 -32.42
N PHE A 861 -18.28 30.73 -31.96
CA PHE A 861 -18.23 29.34 -32.43
C PHE A 861 -18.88 29.18 -33.82
N SER A 862 -18.15 28.53 -34.73
CA SER A 862 -18.69 28.02 -36.00
C SER A 862 -18.48 26.49 -36.11
N PRO A 863 -19.53 25.68 -36.33
CA PRO A 863 -19.40 24.23 -36.40
C PRO A 863 -18.65 23.77 -37.68
N ARG A 864 -17.78 22.77 -37.53
CA ARG A 864 -17.13 22.09 -38.66
C ARG A 864 -18.07 21.02 -39.21
N ALA A 865 -18.47 21.18 -40.47
CA ALA A 865 -19.29 20.19 -41.18
C ALA A 865 -18.45 18.96 -41.57
N GLY A 866 -19.05 17.77 -41.54
CA GLY A 866 -18.40 16.51 -41.95
C GLY A 866 -17.46 15.87 -40.92
N LEU A 867 -17.28 16.47 -39.74
CA LEU A 867 -16.47 15.88 -38.66
C LEU A 867 -17.18 14.66 -38.06
N GLN A 868 -16.66 13.47 -38.36
CA GLN A 868 -17.09 12.21 -37.76
C GLN A 868 -16.55 12.09 -36.33
N ILE A 869 -17.44 11.93 -35.36
CA ILE A 869 -17.09 11.59 -33.97
C ILE A 869 -17.07 10.06 -33.87
N GLN A 870 -15.95 9.51 -33.39
CA GLN A 870 -15.82 8.10 -33.06
C GLN A 870 -16.75 7.75 -31.88
N VAL A 871 -17.68 6.82 -32.09
CA VAL A 871 -18.64 6.37 -31.08
C VAL A 871 -18.11 5.14 -30.32
N LYS A 872 -17.28 4.32 -30.97
CA LYS A 872 -16.61 3.16 -30.37
C LYS A 872 -15.14 3.07 -30.77
N ASP A 873 -14.32 2.45 -29.93
CA ASP A 873 -12.88 2.29 -30.16
C ASP A 873 -12.55 1.36 -31.36
N ASP A 874 -13.49 0.50 -31.79
CA ASP A 874 -13.36 -0.35 -33.00
C ASP A 874 -13.72 0.37 -34.31
N GLU A 875 -14.27 1.59 -34.27
CA GLU A 875 -14.57 2.39 -35.46
C GLU A 875 -13.31 3.11 -35.96
N PRO A 876 -12.99 3.07 -37.28
CA PRO A 876 -11.76 3.65 -37.80
C PRO A 876 -11.78 5.19 -37.76
N VAL A 877 -10.76 5.78 -37.13
CA VAL A 877 -10.59 7.23 -36.98
C VAL A 877 -10.26 7.88 -38.33
N ASN A 878 -11.30 8.33 -39.05
CA ASN A 878 -11.17 8.89 -40.39
C ASN A 878 -10.72 10.36 -40.39
N ASN A 879 -9.44 10.59 -40.12
CA ASN A 879 -8.81 11.93 -40.06
C ASN A 879 -8.85 12.74 -41.39
N GLN A 880 -9.41 12.20 -42.48
CA GLN A 880 -9.48 12.86 -43.79
C GLN A 880 -10.46 14.06 -43.85
N ALA A 881 -11.29 14.26 -42.83
CA ALA A 881 -12.24 15.37 -42.77
C ALA A 881 -11.63 16.73 -42.32
N SER A 882 -10.36 16.74 -41.92
CA SER A 882 -9.65 17.98 -41.53
C SER A 882 -9.10 18.71 -42.76
N GLY A 883 -9.75 19.81 -43.15
CA GLY A 883 -9.27 20.74 -44.19
C GLY A 883 -8.06 21.56 -43.75
N GLY A 884 -6.91 20.90 -43.55
CA GLY A 884 -5.65 21.51 -43.16
C GLY A 884 -4.93 22.20 -44.32
N GLU A 885 -4.04 23.14 -43.97
CA GLU A 885 -3.02 23.68 -44.87
C GLU A 885 -2.05 22.57 -45.33
N ASP A 886 -1.34 22.74 -46.45
CA ASP A 886 -0.35 21.74 -46.89
C ASP A 886 0.74 21.60 -45.81
N GLN A 887 1.23 20.37 -45.56
CA GLN A 887 2.39 20.12 -44.69
C GLN A 887 3.57 21.03 -45.05
N GLN A 888 3.77 21.31 -46.35
CA GLN A 888 4.82 22.20 -46.84
C GLN A 888 4.57 23.67 -46.49
N GLU A 889 3.32 24.13 -46.49
CA GLU A 889 2.93 25.49 -46.08
C GLU A 889 3.04 25.68 -44.57
N ILE A 890 2.69 24.67 -43.78
CA ILE A 890 2.84 24.68 -42.31
C ILE A 890 4.33 24.71 -41.94
N MET A 891 5.15 23.85 -42.57
CA MET A 891 6.60 23.85 -42.38
C MET A 891 7.25 25.18 -42.79
N ALA A 892 6.79 25.84 -43.84
CA ALA A 892 7.29 27.14 -44.27
C ALA A 892 6.99 28.29 -43.30
N LYS A 893 6.10 28.09 -42.32
CA LYS A 893 5.76 29.05 -41.26
C LYS A 893 6.54 28.81 -39.96
N LEU A 894 7.33 27.74 -39.85
CA LEU A 894 8.10 27.43 -38.65
C LEU A 894 9.38 28.29 -38.57
N PRO A 895 9.63 29.00 -37.44
CA PRO A 895 10.89 29.70 -37.19
C PRO A 895 12.02 28.70 -36.97
N LYS A 896 13.20 28.97 -37.52
CA LYS A 896 14.31 28.01 -37.46
C LYS A 896 14.94 27.94 -36.07
N PRO A 897 15.55 26.80 -35.67
CA PRO A 897 16.25 26.69 -34.39
C PRO A 897 17.31 27.77 -34.15
N GLU A 898 18.03 28.21 -35.19
CA GLU A 898 19.03 29.28 -35.10
C GLU A 898 18.40 30.66 -34.82
N GLU A 899 17.18 30.89 -35.30
CA GLU A 899 16.40 32.12 -35.08
C GLU A 899 15.80 32.18 -33.66
N LEU A 900 15.81 31.03 -32.95
CA LEU A 900 15.30 30.86 -31.58
C LEU A 900 16.42 30.58 -30.56
N SER A 901 17.68 30.92 -30.89
CA SER A 901 18.84 30.69 -30.03
C SER A 901 18.65 31.19 -28.59
N GLY A 902 18.83 30.30 -27.61
CA GLY A 902 18.63 30.57 -26.19
C GLY A 902 17.21 30.34 -25.66
N LEU A 903 16.22 30.06 -26.52
CA LEU A 903 14.92 29.57 -26.09
C LEU A 903 15.05 28.12 -25.60
N LYS A 904 14.57 27.86 -24.38
CA LYS A 904 14.32 26.52 -23.83
C LYS A 904 12.98 26.57 -23.11
N LEU A 905 12.16 25.54 -23.28
CA LEU A 905 10.93 25.38 -22.51
C LEU A 905 11.16 24.44 -21.32
N TYR A 906 10.39 24.62 -20.26
CA TYR A 906 10.41 23.80 -19.06
C TYR A 906 9.17 22.89 -19.03
N PRO A 907 9.26 21.60 -19.39
CA PRO A 907 8.11 20.70 -19.28
C PRO A 907 7.70 20.54 -17.81
N CYS A 908 6.39 20.49 -17.55
CA CYS A 908 5.86 20.25 -16.22
C CYS A 908 5.89 18.76 -15.89
N GLU A 909 6.85 18.34 -15.07
CA GLU A 909 6.88 17.01 -14.48
C GLU A 909 5.77 16.90 -13.42
N PHE A 910 4.88 15.90 -13.54
CA PHE A 910 3.67 15.81 -12.73
C PHE A 910 3.95 15.40 -11.27
N GLU A 911 4.18 16.39 -10.41
CA GLU A 911 4.14 16.23 -8.96
C GLU A 911 2.73 16.49 -8.40
N LYS A 912 2.23 15.55 -7.59
CA LYS A 912 0.93 15.56 -6.91
C LYS A 912 0.97 16.11 -5.47
N ASP A 913 2.14 16.12 -4.83
CA ASP A 913 2.30 16.37 -3.39
C ASP A 913 2.88 17.74 -3.01
N ASP A 914 3.29 18.53 -4.00
CA ASP A 914 3.45 19.97 -3.84
C ASP A 914 2.13 20.68 -4.21
N ASP A 915 1.36 21.06 -3.19
CA ASP A 915 0.11 21.80 -3.38
C ASP A 915 0.31 23.27 -3.84
N THR A 916 1.55 23.72 -4.08
CA THR A 916 1.87 25.07 -4.56
C THR A 916 2.17 25.17 -6.07
N ASN A 917 2.29 24.04 -6.79
CA ASN A 917 2.70 23.96 -8.20
C ASN A 917 1.57 24.12 -9.24
N PHE A 918 0.31 24.23 -8.81
CA PHE A 918 -0.90 24.28 -9.65
C PHE A 918 -1.26 23.01 -10.45
N HIS A 919 -0.49 21.92 -10.40
CA HIS A 919 -0.78 20.68 -11.15
C HIS A 919 -2.14 20.11 -10.75
N MET A 920 -2.33 19.91 -9.44
CA MET A 920 -3.59 19.37 -8.91
C MET A 920 -4.74 20.37 -8.99
N ASP A 921 -4.47 21.69 -8.97
CA ASP A 921 -5.50 22.72 -9.12
C ASP A 921 -6.04 22.75 -10.55
N PHE A 922 -5.16 22.65 -11.55
CA PHE A 922 -5.55 22.50 -12.95
C PHE A 922 -6.37 21.23 -13.18
N ILE A 923 -5.88 20.07 -12.73
CA ILE A 923 -6.56 18.79 -12.95
C ILE A 923 -7.94 18.76 -12.27
N THR A 924 -8.04 19.28 -11.03
CA THR A 924 -9.33 19.37 -10.31
C THR A 924 -10.30 20.29 -11.02
N ALA A 925 -9.88 21.51 -11.40
CA ALA A 925 -10.76 22.46 -12.08
C ALA A 925 -11.18 21.95 -13.47
N ALA A 926 -10.24 21.45 -14.27
CA ALA A 926 -10.53 20.91 -15.61
C ALA A 926 -11.46 19.68 -15.56
N SER A 927 -11.23 18.78 -14.59
CA SER A 927 -12.08 17.61 -14.36
C SER A 927 -13.50 18.03 -13.96
N ASN A 928 -13.64 18.95 -13.01
CA ASN A 928 -14.95 19.38 -12.52
C ASN A 928 -15.75 20.17 -13.56
N LEU A 929 -15.09 21.02 -14.36
CA LEU A 929 -15.72 21.69 -15.51
C LEU A 929 -16.26 20.67 -16.51
N ARG A 930 -15.47 19.64 -16.85
CA ARG A 930 -15.94 18.55 -17.71
C ARG A 930 -17.01 17.68 -17.04
N ALA A 931 -16.98 17.51 -15.72
CA ALA A 931 -18.04 16.83 -14.99
C ALA A 931 -19.38 17.59 -15.13
N ILE A 932 -19.35 18.91 -14.92
CA ILE A 932 -20.51 19.81 -15.12
C ILE A 932 -21.01 19.73 -16.57
N ASN A 933 -20.13 19.69 -17.59
CA ASN A 933 -20.57 19.54 -18.98
C ASN A 933 -21.46 18.30 -19.20
N TYR A 934 -21.24 17.19 -18.48
CA TYR A 934 -21.99 15.94 -18.65
C TYR A 934 -22.95 15.64 -17.47
N SER A 935 -23.25 16.66 -16.66
CA SER A 935 -24.06 16.54 -15.44
C SER A 935 -23.57 15.47 -14.45
N ILE A 936 -22.26 15.26 -14.38
CA ILE A 936 -21.59 14.39 -13.41
C ILE A 936 -21.29 15.21 -12.15
N ALA A 937 -21.46 14.62 -10.96
CA ALA A 937 -21.16 15.28 -9.70
C ALA A 937 -19.66 15.67 -9.60
N PRO A 938 -19.31 16.95 -9.41
CA PRO A 938 -17.94 17.39 -9.13
C PRO A 938 -17.38 16.81 -7.82
N VAL A 939 -16.06 16.73 -7.70
CA VAL A 939 -15.37 16.29 -6.47
C VAL A 939 -14.30 17.28 -6.01
N ASP A 940 -13.84 17.14 -4.78
CA ASP A 940 -12.77 17.98 -4.23
C ASP A 940 -11.37 17.62 -4.77
N LYS A 941 -10.38 18.45 -4.38
CA LYS A 941 -8.97 18.27 -4.74
C LYS A 941 -8.36 16.99 -4.14
N HIS A 942 -8.84 16.53 -2.99
CA HIS A 942 -8.34 15.34 -2.29
C HIS A 942 -8.77 14.05 -3.02
N ARG A 943 -10.06 13.91 -3.39
CA ARG A 943 -10.55 12.83 -4.26
C ARG A 943 -9.92 12.89 -5.65
N THR A 944 -9.71 14.08 -6.20
CA THR A 944 -8.98 14.22 -7.48
C THR A 944 -7.53 13.75 -7.36
N LYS A 945 -6.83 14.12 -6.29
CA LYS A 945 -5.43 13.75 -6.00
C LYS A 945 -5.23 12.24 -5.83
N LEU A 946 -6.20 11.54 -5.21
CA LEU A 946 -6.24 10.08 -5.17
C LEU A 946 -6.16 9.46 -6.58
N ILE A 947 -7.08 9.85 -7.46
CA ILE A 947 -7.29 9.22 -8.78
C ILE A 947 -6.19 9.66 -9.76
N ALA A 948 -5.97 10.97 -9.91
CA ALA A 948 -4.96 11.51 -10.82
C ALA A 948 -3.53 11.09 -10.41
N GLY A 949 -3.26 11.07 -9.10
CA GLY A 949 -1.99 10.64 -8.53
C GLY A 949 -1.78 9.14 -8.48
N ARG A 950 -2.80 8.32 -8.79
CA ARG A 950 -2.84 6.85 -8.55
C ARG A 950 -2.33 6.49 -7.14
N ILE A 951 -2.75 7.25 -6.12
CA ILE A 951 -2.19 7.12 -4.77
C ILE A 951 -2.69 5.83 -4.11
N ILE A 952 -1.77 4.91 -3.83
CA ILE A 952 -2.05 3.69 -3.07
C ILE A 952 -2.37 4.06 -1.60
N PRO A 953 -3.57 3.75 -1.08
CA PRO A 953 -3.88 3.91 0.35
C PRO A 953 -2.96 3.04 1.21
N ALA A 954 -2.45 3.57 2.32
CA ALA A 954 -1.49 2.86 3.17
C ALA A 954 -1.50 3.37 4.62
N ILE A 955 -1.30 2.45 5.57
CA ILE A 955 -1.31 2.72 7.02
C ILE A 955 -0.26 1.84 7.73
N ALA A 956 0.39 2.39 8.76
CA ALA A 956 1.54 1.76 9.44
C ALA A 956 1.21 0.40 10.09
N THR A 957 -0.02 0.21 10.55
CA THR A 957 -0.54 -1.02 11.18
C THR A 957 -0.39 -2.25 10.28
N THR A 958 -0.91 -2.16 9.05
CA THR A 958 -0.84 -3.22 8.04
C THR A 958 0.60 -3.43 7.54
N THR A 959 1.39 -2.36 7.39
CA THR A 959 2.81 -2.47 7.01
C THR A 959 3.64 -3.20 8.06
N ALA A 960 3.47 -2.89 9.35
CA ALA A 960 4.16 -3.57 10.44
C ALA A 960 3.80 -5.07 10.47
N LEU A 961 2.52 -5.40 10.34
CA LEU A 961 2.04 -6.78 10.33
C LEU A 961 2.60 -7.58 9.16
N ALA A 962 2.49 -7.06 7.93
CA ALA A 962 2.99 -7.73 6.72
C ALA A 962 4.50 -8.02 6.83
N THR A 963 5.27 -7.05 7.30
CA THR A 963 6.71 -7.19 7.54
C THR A 963 7.02 -8.25 8.60
N GLY A 964 6.20 -8.32 9.66
CA GLY A 964 6.31 -9.37 10.68
C GLY A 964 6.13 -10.76 10.08
N LEU A 965 5.13 -10.96 9.22
CA LEU A 965 4.92 -12.22 8.50
C LEU A 965 6.09 -12.56 7.56
N VAL A 966 6.63 -11.59 6.80
CA VAL A 966 7.83 -11.79 5.96
C VAL A 966 9.02 -12.27 6.80
N CYS A 967 9.25 -11.67 7.98
CA CYS A 967 10.37 -12.05 8.84
C CYS A 967 10.17 -13.41 9.54
N ILE A 968 8.93 -13.91 9.63
CA ILE A 968 8.64 -15.28 10.08
C ILE A 968 9.04 -16.30 8.99
N GLU A 969 8.75 -16.03 7.72
CA GLU A 969 9.23 -16.89 6.62
C GLU A 969 10.76 -16.82 6.46
N LEU A 970 11.37 -15.66 6.71
CA LEU A 970 12.84 -15.50 6.70
C LEU A 970 13.55 -16.47 7.67
N TYR A 971 12.98 -16.74 8.86
CA TYR A 971 13.55 -17.76 9.76
C TYR A 971 13.59 -19.15 9.09
N LYS A 972 12.59 -19.51 8.28
CA LYS A 972 12.52 -20.81 7.58
C LYS A 972 13.58 -20.92 6.48
N ILE A 973 13.83 -19.82 5.75
CA ILE A 973 14.89 -19.73 4.75
C ILE A 973 16.27 -19.84 5.40
N ILE A 974 16.52 -19.12 6.50
CA ILE A 974 17.78 -19.20 7.29
C ILE A 974 17.96 -20.60 7.89
N GLY A 975 16.87 -21.25 8.29
CA GLY A 975 16.82 -22.65 8.69
C GLY A 975 16.95 -23.67 7.56
N LYS A 976 17.02 -23.22 6.30
CA LYS A 976 17.10 -24.04 5.09
C LYS A 976 16.04 -25.13 5.02
N LYS A 977 14.78 -24.77 5.28
CA LYS A 977 13.66 -25.71 5.13
C LYS A 977 13.45 -26.05 3.66
N ASP A 978 13.38 -27.35 3.39
CA ASP A 978 13.31 -28.02 2.10
C ASP A 978 11.88 -28.47 1.73
N LYS A 979 10.93 -28.31 2.66
CA LYS A 979 9.56 -28.80 2.57
C LYS A 979 8.55 -27.68 2.34
N LEU A 980 7.68 -27.87 1.34
CA LEU A 980 6.67 -26.90 0.94
C LEU A 980 5.70 -26.56 2.08
N GLU A 981 5.24 -27.57 2.83
CA GLU A 981 4.27 -27.44 3.92
C GLU A 981 4.78 -26.62 5.13
N SER A 982 6.09 -26.39 5.21
CA SER A 982 6.69 -25.52 6.23
C SER A 982 6.45 -24.04 5.94
N TYR A 983 6.34 -23.64 4.67
CA TYR A 983 6.21 -22.25 4.25
C TYR A 983 4.76 -21.82 4.18
N LYS A 984 4.51 -20.51 4.32
CA LYS A 984 3.17 -19.93 4.27
C LYS A 984 3.16 -18.63 3.45
N ASN A 985 2.43 -18.64 2.34
CA ASN A 985 1.95 -17.40 1.73
C ASN A 985 0.81 -16.86 2.61
N GLY A 986 0.85 -15.58 2.95
CA GLY A 986 -0.08 -14.95 3.88
C GLY A 986 -0.97 -13.91 3.20
N PHE A 987 -2.25 -13.90 3.55
CA PHE A 987 -3.25 -12.96 3.04
C PHE A 987 -4.04 -12.38 4.22
N VAL A 988 -4.06 -11.06 4.36
CA VAL A 988 -4.63 -10.39 5.54
C VAL A 988 -5.52 -9.23 5.08
N ASN A 989 -6.66 -9.02 5.74
CA ASN A 989 -7.42 -7.77 5.65
C ASN A 989 -7.87 -7.33 7.04
N LEU A 990 -7.16 -6.35 7.61
CA LEU A 990 -7.46 -5.84 8.95
C LEU A 990 -8.83 -5.14 9.06
N ALA A 991 -9.54 -4.89 7.96
CA ALA A 991 -10.92 -4.41 8.00
C ALA A 991 -11.92 -5.47 8.51
N LEU A 992 -11.67 -6.75 8.21
CA LEU A 992 -12.61 -7.86 8.40
C LEU A 992 -12.21 -8.82 9.53
N PRO A 993 -11.41 -8.34 10.49
CA PRO A 993 -10.04 -8.82 10.76
C PRO A 993 -9.72 -10.21 10.17
N PHE A 994 -9.57 -10.27 8.85
CA PHE A 994 -9.32 -11.53 8.15
C PHE A 994 -7.82 -11.87 8.15
N PHE A 995 -7.49 -13.14 8.43
CA PHE A 995 -6.24 -13.78 8.06
C PHE A 995 -6.52 -15.07 7.31
N GLY A 996 -5.68 -15.39 6.34
CA GLY A 996 -5.62 -16.69 5.69
C GLY A 996 -4.20 -16.99 5.26
N PHE A 997 -3.81 -18.26 5.36
CA PHE A 997 -2.51 -18.74 4.93
C PHE A 997 -2.69 -19.91 3.96
N SER A 998 -1.86 -19.96 2.93
CA SER A 998 -1.73 -21.12 2.06
C SER A 998 -0.29 -21.61 2.08
N GLU A 999 -0.09 -22.87 1.72
CA GLU A 999 1.23 -23.31 1.26
C GLU A 999 1.56 -22.59 -0.06
N PRO A 1000 2.83 -22.31 -0.38
CA PRO A 1000 3.21 -21.84 -1.70
C PRO A 1000 2.90 -22.90 -2.77
N ILE A 1001 2.68 -22.46 -4.02
CA ILE A 1001 2.53 -23.41 -5.14
C ILE A 1001 3.92 -23.96 -5.50
N ALA A 1002 4.01 -25.28 -5.71
CA ALA A 1002 5.25 -25.94 -6.12
C ALA A 1002 5.68 -25.52 -7.54
N ALA A 1003 6.98 -25.55 -7.82
CA ALA A 1003 7.49 -25.29 -9.16
C ALA A 1003 6.87 -26.28 -10.18
N ALA A 1004 6.32 -25.76 -11.28
CA ALA A 1004 5.76 -26.61 -12.35
C ALA A 1004 6.85 -27.52 -12.93
N LYS A 1005 6.55 -28.82 -13.04
CA LYS A 1005 7.46 -29.85 -13.55
C LYS A 1005 7.17 -30.17 -15.01
N ASN A 1006 8.15 -29.91 -15.84
CA ASN A 1006 8.24 -30.38 -17.23
C ASN A 1006 9.18 -31.61 -17.29
N LYS A 1007 9.14 -32.37 -18.40
CA LYS A 1007 9.95 -33.59 -18.55
C LYS A 1007 10.38 -33.82 -20.01
N TYR A 1008 11.65 -34.18 -20.22
CA TYR A 1008 12.18 -34.67 -21.49
C TYR A 1008 12.97 -35.97 -21.29
N TYR A 1009 12.73 -36.99 -22.11
CA TYR A 1009 13.12 -38.39 -21.82
C TYR A 1009 12.77 -38.79 -20.38
N ASP A 1010 13.77 -39.03 -19.51
CA ASP A 1010 13.60 -39.26 -18.07
C ASP A 1010 14.07 -38.11 -17.16
N THR A 1011 14.44 -36.96 -17.75
CA THR A 1011 14.84 -35.77 -17.00
C THR A 1011 13.62 -34.90 -16.68
N GLU A 1012 13.24 -34.82 -15.40
CA GLU A 1012 12.34 -33.77 -14.90
C GLU A 1012 13.08 -32.45 -14.75
N TRP A 1013 12.41 -31.33 -15.01
CA TRP A 1013 12.95 -29.98 -14.86
C TRP A 1013 11.84 -28.95 -14.55
N THR A 1014 12.24 -27.77 -14.08
CA THR A 1014 11.36 -26.68 -13.62
C THR A 1014 11.89 -25.31 -14.08
N LEU A 1015 11.14 -24.23 -13.86
CA LEU A 1015 11.57 -22.85 -14.17
C LEU A 1015 12.93 -22.43 -13.56
N TRP A 1016 13.38 -23.14 -12.53
CA TRP A 1016 14.66 -22.90 -11.87
C TRP A 1016 15.84 -23.51 -12.61
N ASP A 1017 15.63 -24.63 -13.30
CA ASP A 1017 16.69 -25.42 -13.88
C ASP A 1017 17.23 -24.78 -15.17
N ARG A 1018 18.51 -25.01 -15.47
CA ARG A 1018 19.19 -24.47 -16.65
C ARG A 1018 20.37 -25.35 -17.08
N PHE A 1019 20.72 -25.30 -18.36
CA PHE A 1019 21.98 -25.84 -18.86
C PHE A 1019 23.10 -24.82 -18.62
N ASN A 1020 23.83 -24.96 -17.52
CA ASN A 1020 25.01 -24.16 -17.22
C ASN A 1020 26.22 -24.61 -18.08
N ILE A 1021 26.93 -23.67 -18.67
CA ILE A 1021 28.20 -23.90 -19.38
C ILE A 1021 29.21 -22.85 -18.92
N ASP A 1022 30.21 -23.26 -18.14
CA ASP A 1022 31.14 -22.36 -17.42
C ASP A 1022 32.25 -21.72 -18.29
N TYR A 1023 32.12 -21.77 -19.62
CA TYR A 1023 33.05 -21.13 -20.56
C TYR A 1023 32.37 -20.70 -21.86
N ASP A 1024 33.02 -19.78 -22.58
CA ASP A 1024 32.57 -19.27 -23.87
C ASP A 1024 32.81 -20.31 -24.99
N ILE A 1025 31.90 -21.27 -25.04
CA ILE A 1025 31.82 -22.40 -25.98
C ILE A 1025 31.58 -21.92 -27.43
N THR A 1026 31.93 -22.72 -28.43
CA THR A 1026 31.52 -22.48 -29.82
C THR A 1026 30.14 -23.05 -30.13
N LEU A 1027 29.49 -22.53 -31.18
CA LEU A 1027 28.18 -23.05 -31.62
C LEU A 1027 28.24 -24.55 -32.02
N GLN A 1028 29.35 -25.02 -32.62
CA GLN A 1028 29.52 -26.44 -32.93
C GLN A 1028 29.61 -27.29 -31.66
N GLU A 1029 30.42 -26.89 -30.68
CA GLU A 1029 30.56 -27.61 -29.40
C GLU A 1029 29.23 -27.63 -28.62
N LEU A 1030 28.44 -26.55 -28.70
CA LEU A 1030 27.10 -26.47 -28.11
C LEU A 1030 26.11 -27.46 -28.77
N ILE A 1031 26.06 -27.52 -30.10
CA ILE A 1031 25.22 -28.48 -30.83
C ILE A 1031 25.68 -29.92 -30.55
N ASP A 1032 26.98 -30.16 -30.49
CA ASP A 1032 27.56 -31.46 -30.13
C ASP A 1032 27.21 -31.88 -28.68
N PHE A 1033 27.18 -30.94 -27.73
CA PHE A 1033 26.74 -31.18 -26.34
C PHE A 1033 25.28 -31.64 -26.27
N PHE A 1034 24.35 -30.94 -26.94
CA PHE A 1034 22.95 -31.38 -26.97
C PHE A 1034 22.83 -32.77 -27.62
N ARG A 1035 23.46 -33.00 -28.78
CA ARG A 1035 23.32 -34.26 -29.51
C ARG A 1035 23.95 -35.45 -28.78
N LYS A 1036 25.12 -35.28 -28.15
CA LYS A 1036 25.87 -36.39 -27.50
C LYS A 1036 25.49 -36.59 -26.03
N ASP A 1037 25.41 -35.50 -25.26
CA ASP A 1037 25.31 -35.57 -23.81
C ASP A 1037 23.86 -35.45 -23.31
N LYS A 1038 22.96 -34.88 -24.14
CA LYS A 1038 21.52 -34.76 -23.86
C LYS A 1038 20.62 -35.60 -24.77
N LYS A 1039 21.16 -36.16 -25.86
CA LYS A 1039 20.40 -36.86 -26.93
C LYS A 1039 19.33 -35.99 -27.59
N LEU A 1040 19.62 -34.72 -27.80
CA LEU A 1040 18.70 -33.72 -28.36
C LEU A 1040 19.28 -33.07 -29.62
N GLU A 1041 18.46 -32.90 -30.65
CA GLU A 1041 18.83 -32.20 -31.89
C GLU A 1041 18.41 -30.73 -31.79
N VAL A 1042 19.35 -29.79 -31.79
CA VAL A 1042 19.04 -28.35 -31.78
C VAL A 1042 18.41 -27.94 -33.11
N THR A 1043 17.15 -27.50 -33.07
CA THR A 1043 16.43 -27.01 -34.26
C THR A 1043 16.51 -25.49 -34.41
N MET A 1044 16.54 -24.75 -33.29
CA MET A 1044 16.75 -23.30 -33.25
C MET A 1044 17.51 -22.87 -31.98
N LEU A 1045 18.27 -21.78 -32.05
CA LEU A 1045 18.94 -21.13 -30.92
C LEU A 1045 18.85 -19.60 -31.05
N SER A 1046 18.44 -18.92 -29.99
CA SER A 1046 18.29 -17.46 -29.89
C SER A 1046 18.94 -16.89 -28.63
N SER A 1047 19.20 -15.58 -28.64
CA SER A 1047 19.42 -14.80 -27.41
C SER A 1047 18.60 -13.52 -27.51
N GLY A 1048 17.53 -13.45 -26.71
CA GLY A 1048 16.42 -12.53 -26.93
C GLY A 1048 15.92 -12.58 -28.38
N VAL A 1049 15.63 -11.41 -28.96
CA VAL A 1049 15.14 -11.29 -30.35
C VAL A 1049 16.16 -11.68 -31.45
N SER A 1050 17.35 -12.16 -31.11
CA SER A 1050 18.42 -12.48 -32.09
C SER A 1050 18.50 -13.98 -32.36
N MET A 1051 18.02 -14.44 -33.52
CA MET A 1051 18.16 -15.85 -33.96
C MET A 1051 19.61 -16.14 -34.40
N LEU A 1052 20.32 -16.91 -33.57
CA LEU A 1052 21.73 -17.23 -33.71
C LEU A 1052 21.94 -18.47 -34.59
N TYR A 1053 21.04 -19.45 -34.54
CA TYR A 1053 21.08 -20.65 -35.38
C TYR A 1053 19.66 -21.18 -35.63
N SER A 1054 19.45 -21.82 -36.79
CA SER A 1054 18.35 -22.75 -37.01
C SER A 1054 18.70 -23.76 -38.10
N SER A 1055 18.07 -24.93 -38.06
CA SER A 1055 18.25 -26.03 -39.02
C SER A 1055 17.97 -25.63 -40.48
N PHE A 1056 17.05 -24.69 -40.68
CA PHE A 1056 16.66 -24.16 -42.00
C PHE A 1056 17.49 -22.96 -42.48
N MET A 1057 18.56 -22.56 -41.78
CA MET A 1057 19.49 -21.54 -42.30
C MET A 1057 20.32 -22.06 -43.48
N ALA A 1058 20.58 -21.21 -44.47
CA ALA A 1058 21.39 -21.55 -45.64
C ALA A 1058 22.81 -22.01 -45.25
N LYS A 1059 23.22 -23.21 -45.70
CA LYS A 1059 24.42 -23.94 -45.24
C LYS A 1059 25.68 -23.10 -45.05
N LYS A 1060 26.05 -22.26 -46.04
CA LYS A 1060 27.21 -21.35 -45.96
C LYS A 1060 27.20 -20.45 -44.71
N LYS A 1061 26.03 -19.95 -44.30
CA LYS A 1061 25.83 -19.09 -43.12
C LYS A 1061 25.94 -19.90 -41.81
N VAL A 1062 25.60 -21.19 -41.85
CA VAL A 1062 25.80 -22.13 -40.73
C VAL A 1062 27.28 -22.47 -40.59
N GLU A 1063 27.96 -22.85 -41.69
CA GLU A 1063 29.39 -23.17 -41.74
C GLU A 1063 30.32 -22.04 -41.24
N GLU A 1064 29.86 -20.80 -41.36
CA GLU A 1064 30.48 -19.59 -40.81
C GLU A 1064 30.25 -19.48 -39.29
N ARG A 1065 28.98 -19.59 -38.85
CA ARG A 1065 28.58 -19.44 -37.43
C ARG A 1065 29.04 -20.57 -36.52
N LEU A 1066 29.14 -21.81 -37.02
CA LEU A 1066 29.51 -22.99 -36.23
C LEU A 1066 30.86 -22.85 -35.50
N LYS A 1067 31.77 -22.05 -36.05
CA LYS A 1067 33.13 -21.84 -35.52
C LYS A 1067 33.24 -20.64 -34.58
N MET A 1068 32.21 -19.80 -34.54
CA MET A 1068 32.18 -18.62 -33.67
C MET A 1068 31.95 -19.05 -32.22
N LYS A 1069 32.54 -18.32 -31.28
CA LYS A 1069 32.16 -18.40 -29.87
C LYS A 1069 30.75 -17.85 -29.67
N MET A 1070 30.05 -18.27 -28.61
CA MET A 1070 28.70 -17.78 -28.33
C MET A 1070 28.66 -16.26 -28.08
N SER A 1071 29.69 -15.68 -27.47
CA SER A 1071 29.85 -14.21 -27.37
C SER A 1071 29.96 -13.53 -28.74
N GLU A 1072 30.94 -13.92 -29.54
CA GLU A 1072 31.21 -13.43 -30.90
C GLU A 1072 29.97 -13.55 -31.79
N LEU A 1073 29.29 -14.69 -31.74
CA LEU A 1073 28.07 -14.95 -32.50
C LEU A 1073 26.95 -13.97 -32.14
N VAL A 1074 26.75 -13.65 -30.86
CA VAL A 1074 25.76 -12.65 -30.45
C VAL A 1074 26.13 -11.26 -30.98
N GLU A 1075 27.39 -10.84 -30.89
CA GLU A 1075 27.82 -9.52 -31.39
C GLU A 1075 27.64 -9.40 -32.91
N VAL A 1076 28.05 -10.43 -33.66
CA VAL A 1076 27.91 -10.49 -35.13
C VAL A 1076 26.44 -10.47 -35.58
N VAL A 1077 25.55 -11.15 -34.86
CA VAL A 1077 24.12 -11.25 -35.25
C VAL A 1077 23.32 -10.02 -34.81
N SER A 1078 23.49 -9.57 -33.56
CA SER A 1078 22.78 -8.40 -33.04
C SER A 1078 23.33 -7.07 -33.56
N LYS A 1079 24.57 -7.06 -34.06
CA LYS A 1079 25.37 -5.87 -34.43
C LYS A 1079 25.57 -4.90 -33.26
N LYS A 1080 25.57 -5.41 -32.03
CA LYS A 1080 25.80 -4.67 -30.79
C LYS A 1080 26.88 -5.39 -29.96
N PRO A 1081 27.87 -4.68 -29.39
CA PRO A 1081 28.82 -5.29 -28.48
C PRO A 1081 28.13 -5.67 -27.15
N ILE A 1082 28.56 -6.77 -26.53
CA ILE A 1082 28.04 -7.22 -25.24
C ILE A 1082 28.64 -6.35 -24.13
N PRO A 1083 27.83 -5.67 -23.28
CA PRO A 1083 28.33 -4.76 -22.25
C PRO A 1083 29.40 -5.41 -21.36
N PRO A 1084 30.53 -4.74 -21.03
CA PRO A 1084 31.68 -5.39 -20.39
C PRO A 1084 31.44 -6.05 -19.02
N HIS A 1085 30.39 -5.66 -18.30
CA HIS A 1085 30.04 -6.20 -16.98
C HIS A 1085 29.33 -7.56 -17.02
N VAL A 1086 28.77 -7.96 -18.17
CA VAL A 1086 28.03 -9.22 -18.32
C VAL A 1086 29.01 -10.39 -18.29
N LYS A 1087 28.90 -11.31 -17.31
CA LYS A 1087 29.76 -12.52 -17.26
C LYS A 1087 29.13 -13.75 -17.91
N ALA A 1088 27.81 -13.87 -17.85
CA ALA A 1088 27.07 -14.95 -18.48
C ALA A 1088 25.86 -14.43 -19.27
N MET A 1089 25.43 -15.19 -20.28
CA MET A 1089 24.28 -14.84 -21.13
C MET A 1089 23.25 -15.98 -21.17
N ILE A 1090 21.99 -15.59 -21.32
CA ILE A 1090 20.85 -16.50 -21.53
C ILE A 1090 20.72 -16.80 -23.03
N PHE A 1091 20.48 -18.06 -23.35
CA PHE A 1091 20.09 -18.51 -24.69
C PHE A 1091 18.86 -19.42 -24.59
N GLU A 1092 17.90 -19.18 -25.46
CA GLU A 1092 16.71 -20.02 -25.65
C GLU A 1092 17.01 -21.01 -26.78
N VAL A 1093 16.54 -22.25 -26.63
CA VAL A 1093 16.83 -23.34 -27.56
C VAL A 1093 15.55 -24.14 -27.83
N MET A 1094 15.31 -24.48 -29.10
CA MET A 1094 14.30 -25.45 -29.51
C MET A 1094 14.99 -26.74 -29.91
N VAL A 1095 14.42 -27.89 -29.56
CA VAL A 1095 15.08 -29.19 -29.67
C VAL A 1095 14.10 -30.31 -30.00
N ASN A 1096 14.49 -31.18 -30.92
CA ASN A 1096 13.81 -32.45 -31.15
C ASN A 1096 14.49 -33.57 -30.35
N LYS A 1097 13.75 -34.64 -30.04
CA LYS A 1097 14.32 -35.92 -29.61
C LYS A 1097 15.27 -36.46 -30.70
N THR A 1098 16.35 -37.12 -30.30
CA THR A 1098 17.10 -38.01 -31.21
C THR A 1098 16.72 -39.48 -30.98
N GLU A 1099 17.02 -40.33 -31.98
CA GLU A 1099 16.94 -41.79 -31.87
C GLU A 1099 17.65 -42.30 -30.60
N ALA A 1100 16.88 -42.78 -29.62
CA ALA A 1100 17.40 -43.66 -28.58
C ALA A 1100 17.25 -45.09 -29.09
N GLU A 1101 18.34 -45.86 -29.17
CA GLU A 1101 18.39 -47.22 -29.73
C GLU A 1101 17.23 -48.10 -29.20
N GLY A 1102 16.19 -48.24 -30.02
CA GLY A 1102 14.98 -48.98 -29.66
C GLY A 1102 15.19 -50.48 -29.74
N ASN A 1103 14.87 -51.20 -28.68
CA ASN A 1103 14.41 -52.59 -28.84
C ASN A 1103 13.07 -52.51 -29.58
N GLY A 1104 13.12 -52.71 -30.90
CA GLY A 1104 12.04 -52.35 -31.81
C GLY A 1104 10.67 -52.90 -31.43
N ASN A 1105 9.81 -52.02 -30.94
CA ASN A 1105 8.36 -52.11 -31.01
C ASN A 1105 7.86 -50.83 -31.69
N GLU A 1106 6.99 -51.02 -32.65
CA GLU A 1106 6.51 -50.04 -33.63
C GLU A 1106 5.69 -48.91 -32.96
N ASP A 1107 6.11 -47.65 -33.18
CA ASP A 1107 5.31 -46.41 -33.01
C ASP A 1107 6.08 -45.25 -33.71
N GLU A 1108 6.18 -45.28 -35.04
CA GLU A 1108 7.04 -44.40 -35.87
C GLU A 1108 6.55 -42.92 -36.00
N ASP A 1109 5.53 -42.50 -35.25
CA ASP A 1109 4.87 -41.18 -35.37
C ASP A 1109 5.45 -40.07 -34.44
N ASP A 1110 6.39 -40.38 -33.55
CA ASP A 1110 6.85 -39.48 -32.46
C ASP A 1110 8.22 -38.82 -32.71
N GLU A 1111 8.81 -39.03 -33.90
CA GLU A 1111 10.24 -38.75 -34.21
C GLU A 1111 10.57 -37.27 -34.42
N ASP A 1112 9.62 -36.47 -34.94
CA ASP A 1112 9.82 -35.04 -35.25
C ASP A 1112 9.29 -34.10 -34.12
N GLN A 1113 9.05 -34.65 -32.93
CA GLN A 1113 8.45 -33.92 -31.81
C GLN A 1113 9.44 -32.95 -31.15
N ASP A 1114 9.16 -31.65 -31.28
CA ASP A 1114 9.77 -30.55 -30.51
C ASP A 1114 9.45 -30.70 -29.02
N VAL A 1115 10.43 -30.44 -28.15
CA VAL A 1115 10.32 -30.67 -26.70
C VAL A 1115 10.82 -29.47 -25.90
N GLU A 1116 10.01 -29.00 -24.96
CA GLU A 1116 10.44 -27.96 -24.01
C GLU A 1116 11.56 -28.47 -23.09
N VAL A 1117 12.65 -27.70 -23.02
CA VAL A 1117 13.83 -27.98 -22.19
C VAL A 1117 14.30 -26.72 -21.46
N PRO A 1118 15.12 -26.85 -20.40
CA PRO A 1118 15.71 -25.70 -19.72
C PRO A 1118 16.48 -24.77 -20.67
N TYR A 1119 16.48 -23.48 -20.36
CA TYR A 1119 17.31 -22.51 -21.07
C TYR A 1119 18.80 -22.71 -20.76
N LEU A 1120 19.66 -22.12 -21.60
CA LEU A 1120 21.10 -22.14 -21.45
C LEU A 1120 21.59 -20.90 -20.69
N LYS A 1121 22.54 -21.10 -19.77
CA LYS A 1121 23.33 -20.04 -19.11
C LYS A 1121 24.80 -20.28 -19.43
N ILE A 1122 25.35 -19.51 -20.38
CA ILE A 1122 26.72 -19.69 -20.88
C ILE A 1122 27.60 -18.55 -20.36
N ARG A 1123 28.69 -18.89 -19.66
CA ARG A 1123 29.66 -17.96 -19.10
C ARG A 1123 30.63 -17.46 -20.18
N ILE A 1124 30.30 -16.30 -20.75
CA ILE A 1124 31.11 -15.65 -21.79
C ILE A 1124 32.40 -15.00 -21.26
N ARG A 1125 32.51 -14.71 -19.95
CA ARG A 1125 33.68 -14.06 -19.33
C ARG A 1125 34.02 -14.63 -17.95
N PRO A 1126 35.31 -14.62 -17.52
CA PRO A 1126 35.72 -15.02 -16.19
C PRO A 1126 35.15 -14.10 -15.08
#